data_AF-A0A166USX7-F1
#
_entry.id   AF-A0A166USX7-F1
#
_cell.length_a   1.000
_cell.length_b   1.000
_cell.length_c   1.000
_cell.angle_alpha   90.00
_cell.angle_beta   90.00
_cell.angle_gamma   90.00
#
_symmetry.space_group_name_H-M   'P 1'
#
loop_
_entity.id
_entity.type
_entity.pdbx_description
1 polymer ?
#
loop_
_entity_poly.entity_id
_entity_poly.type
_entity_poly.pdbx_seq_one_letter_code
_entity_poly.pdbx_strand_id
1 'polypeptide(L)'
;MSSTSSSDYELDSLPSPSAMAADAPLLSAAASSSPSFQQPAWMRPSQASRPRRLLRSIYVHARPFLARLLALLRPLRPRSWKSMLFAAACVVSVLLACSLPSSPLPRYTGPHAVGTIDLEVPLDTPRRVSDTVFRADGRPAFELETVLFTLYYPAAAVAAAAASQGQRPAAAAAATRHHHWIPKPIGLTARGYARFAHMDNFVMRPLLTFVLWLLAGGITIPAEVDAPLLPPSSSALSSLSAAAGVAPSFKKPQESRGGGGDGEAEAEQDEKTGAARLPVMVFSHGMASSRTDYTAYLGELASRGYVVAAVEHRDGSCPGTTIMTRAKQARQEREQQQPQQQEEDQQEEVVPVQRRELLHFNEHDLVPSNTSSTSVMTTPQLKIEQLAFRTAEIFETVAVLRAIDAGRGRAIARSSSRDEGLAALPTFARRLDLTHNLLIGGHSYGATGALQALKPHDDGDDHRQQPFPLEAAEAAEAATAKAKAREAAAAAATAATSDTAALEAATATLETAATEAAAEAATAKAKAREAAATGAATGAATEAAGAVAEAAAAKAKAREATAATGAATGAVSPRGGICLDPGKASGPLNAHISVPLLVVHSASWSRQQHSLFFGRPHFDAVRDLVAGVLERTRAAWFVTALGTSHPSVTDAPLLQPRLLSWTTGANLNTTEALQEYVRVSHDFFRFLSTGAAPGILAEEVTHKKYGEWVSPAKQASTPNELARLWQIHVSPAASADTQKESSNG
;
A
#
# COMPACT_ATOMS: atom_id res chain seq x y z
N MET A 1 46.36 32.44 -30.97
CA MET A 1 46.96 33.79 -31.10
C MET A 1 46.04 34.58 -32.02
N SER A 2 45.01 35.22 -31.45
CA SER A 2 44.86 36.69 -31.24
C SER A 2 44.40 37.42 -32.50
N SER A 3 43.37 38.28 -32.54
CA SER A 3 42.46 38.82 -31.52
C SER A 3 41.52 39.85 -32.18
N THR A 4 40.31 40.05 -31.59
CA THR A 4 39.50 41.31 -31.50
C THR A 4 38.95 41.95 -32.79
N SER A 5 37.78 42.60 -32.87
CA SER A 5 36.65 42.97 -31.98
C SER A 5 35.61 43.74 -32.85
N SER A 6 34.38 43.88 -32.34
CA SER A 6 33.44 45.01 -32.53
C SER A 6 32.16 44.79 -33.35
N SER A 7 31.06 44.98 -32.60
CA SER A 7 29.68 45.43 -32.89
C SER A 7 29.60 46.65 -33.85
N ASP A 8 28.48 47.05 -34.47
CA ASP A 8 27.12 47.35 -33.96
C ASP A 8 26.07 47.53 -35.10
N TYR A 9 24.80 47.68 -34.68
CA TYR A 9 23.52 47.88 -35.38
C TYR A 9 23.32 49.19 -36.18
N GLU A 10 22.47 49.17 -37.22
CA GLU A 10 21.58 50.26 -37.74
C GLU A 10 20.41 49.58 -38.53
N LEU A 11 19.13 49.64 -38.13
CA LEU A 11 18.06 50.67 -38.25
C LEU A 11 17.36 50.77 -39.63
N ASP A 12 16.04 51.01 -39.58
CA ASP A 12 15.09 51.46 -40.62
C ASP A 12 14.37 50.40 -41.49
N SER A 13 13.06 50.43 -41.81
CA SER A 13 11.97 51.40 -41.61
C SER A 13 10.59 50.69 -41.76
N LEU A 14 9.52 51.26 -41.20
CA LEU A 14 8.11 50.89 -41.42
C LEU A 14 7.61 51.28 -42.83
N PRO A 15 6.48 50.70 -43.30
CA PRO A 15 5.31 51.57 -43.52
C PRO A 15 3.93 50.95 -43.22
N SER A 16 2.97 51.82 -42.97
CA SER A 16 1.51 51.69 -43.16
C SER A 16 1.07 53.02 -43.81
N PRO A 17 -0.01 53.14 -44.63
CA PRO A 17 -1.39 53.06 -44.10
C PRO A 17 -2.57 52.74 -45.09
N SER A 18 -3.70 52.36 -44.47
CA SER A 18 -5.12 52.73 -44.74
C SER A 18 -5.94 52.33 -45.98
N ALA A 19 -7.21 51.99 -45.66
CA ALA A 19 -8.51 52.15 -46.36
C ALA A 19 -9.20 50.80 -46.69
N MET A 20 -10.50 50.51 -46.60
CA MET A 20 -11.77 51.08 -46.04
C MET A 20 -12.92 50.22 -46.65
N ALA A 21 -13.99 49.89 -45.89
CA ALA A 21 -15.36 49.50 -46.34
C ALA A 21 -15.54 48.15 -47.13
N ALA A 22 -16.65 47.38 -47.08
CA ALA A 22 -17.93 47.37 -46.37
C ALA A 22 -18.65 46.00 -46.59
N ASP A 23 -19.76 45.80 -45.84
CA ASP A 23 -20.96 44.96 -46.11
C ASP A 23 -21.06 43.48 -45.66
N ALA A 24 -22.15 43.22 -44.91
CA ALA A 24 -22.66 41.97 -44.36
C ALA A 24 -23.70 41.32 -45.33
N PRO A 25 -24.30 40.12 -45.07
CA PRO A 25 -25.29 39.97 -43.99
C PRO A 25 -25.36 38.60 -43.27
N LEU A 26 -26.12 38.64 -42.18
CA LEU A 26 -26.62 37.59 -41.30
C LEU A 26 -27.27 36.39 -42.03
N LEU A 27 -27.01 35.18 -41.50
CA LEU A 27 -27.98 34.07 -41.53
C LEU A 27 -27.97 33.29 -40.21
N SER A 28 -29.17 32.86 -39.87
CA SER A 28 -29.71 32.51 -38.56
C SER A 28 -29.29 31.14 -38.02
N ALA A 29 -29.20 31.10 -36.69
CA ALA A 29 -29.38 30.01 -35.74
C ALA A 29 -29.82 28.62 -36.25
N ALA A 30 -29.03 27.60 -35.88
CA ALA A 30 -29.53 26.31 -35.44
C ALA A 30 -28.74 25.88 -34.19
N ALA A 31 -29.46 25.75 -33.07
CA ALA A 31 -28.92 25.45 -31.76
C ALA A 31 -28.50 23.98 -31.65
N SER A 32 -27.27 23.73 -31.20
CA SER A 32 -26.88 22.49 -30.52
C SER A 32 -26.44 22.84 -29.10
N SER A 33 -27.27 22.44 -28.15
CA SER A 33 -27.08 22.67 -26.72
C SER A 33 -25.98 21.73 -26.17
N SER A 34 -24.75 22.22 -26.15
CA SER A 34 -23.72 21.71 -25.24
C SER A 34 -23.98 22.26 -23.84
N PRO A 35 -23.87 21.47 -22.75
CA PRO A 35 -24.05 22.00 -21.41
C PRO A 35 -22.87 22.93 -21.11
N SER A 36 -23.11 24.24 -21.21
CA SER A 36 -22.15 25.26 -20.78
C SER A 36 -21.95 25.14 -19.28
N PHE A 37 -20.79 24.65 -18.85
CA PHE A 37 -20.31 24.78 -17.48
C PHE A 37 -20.15 26.28 -17.18
N GLN A 38 -21.10 26.88 -16.46
CA GLN A 38 -20.89 28.19 -15.88
C GLN A 38 -19.84 28.08 -14.78
N GLN A 39 -18.72 28.77 -14.94
CA GLN A 39 -17.68 28.82 -13.92
C GLN A 39 -18.22 29.44 -12.63
N PRO A 40 -18.03 28.81 -11.46
CA PRO A 40 -18.46 29.37 -10.18
C PRO A 40 -17.63 30.60 -9.79
N ALA A 41 -18.27 31.54 -9.08
CA ALA A 41 -17.78 32.90 -8.86
C ALA A 41 -16.43 33.04 -8.13
N TRP A 42 -15.90 31.98 -7.53
CA TRP A 42 -14.62 31.95 -6.82
C TRP A 42 -13.39 31.72 -7.71
N MET A 43 -13.59 31.38 -8.99
CA MET A 43 -12.52 31.20 -9.98
C MET A 43 -12.15 32.53 -10.70
N ARG A 44 -12.76 33.65 -10.31
CA ARG A 44 -12.37 34.99 -10.81
C ARG A 44 -11.05 35.42 -10.13
N PRO A 45 -9.99 35.75 -10.88
CA PRO A 45 -8.72 36.16 -10.27
C PRO A 45 -8.92 37.45 -9.47
N SER A 46 -8.74 37.37 -8.15
CA SER A 46 -8.70 38.56 -7.29
C SER A 46 -7.38 39.32 -7.54
N GLN A 47 -7.47 40.60 -7.90
CA GLN A 47 -6.30 41.47 -8.02
C GLN A 47 -5.70 41.74 -6.62
N ALA A 48 -4.76 40.90 -6.18
CA ALA A 48 -4.10 41.03 -4.88
C ALA A 48 -2.69 41.64 -5.01
N SER A 49 -2.59 42.95 -5.25
CA SER A 49 -1.30 43.69 -5.21
C SER A 49 -1.05 44.47 -3.91
N ARG A 50 -1.92 44.35 -2.89
CA ARG A 50 -1.83 45.14 -1.65
C ARG A 50 -1.31 44.46 -0.35
N PRO A 51 -1.23 43.12 -0.16
CA PRO A 51 -0.87 42.56 1.15
C PRO A 51 0.64 42.59 1.47
N ARG A 52 1.50 42.81 0.46
CA ARG A 52 2.97 42.78 0.63
C ARG A 52 3.56 43.97 1.41
N ARG A 53 2.91 45.15 1.40
CA ARG A 53 3.41 46.33 2.14
C ARG A 53 3.08 46.27 3.64
N LEU A 54 1.91 45.75 4.00
CA LEU A 54 1.48 45.66 5.39
C LEU A 54 2.31 44.61 6.17
N LEU A 55 2.55 43.45 5.55
CA LEU A 55 3.41 42.39 6.12
C LEU A 55 4.86 42.84 6.32
N ARG A 56 5.39 43.69 5.42
CA ARG A 56 6.75 44.24 5.55
C ARG A 56 6.84 45.26 6.70
N SER A 57 5.80 46.07 6.92
CA SER A 57 5.73 47.01 8.05
C SER A 57 5.64 46.30 9.40
N ILE A 58 4.83 45.24 9.48
CA ILE A 58 4.70 44.40 10.68
C ILE A 58 6.02 43.68 10.97
N TYR A 59 6.69 43.15 9.94
CA TYR A 59 7.97 42.47 10.09
C TYR A 59 9.09 43.40 10.58
N VAL A 60 9.15 44.64 10.09
CA VAL A 60 10.17 45.62 10.51
C VAL A 60 9.98 46.07 11.96
N HIS A 61 8.74 46.17 12.43
CA HIS A 61 8.45 46.59 13.82
C HIS A 61 8.45 45.43 14.82
N ALA A 62 8.20 44.19 14.39
CA ALA A 62 8.28 43.00 15.23
C ALA A 62 9.72 42.48 15.41
N ARG A 63 10.64 42.80 14.49
CA ARG A 63 12.03 42.33 14.50
C ARG A 63 12.84 42.68 15.78
N PRO A 64 12.79 43.90 16.35
CA PRO A 64 13.50 44.19 17.61
C PRO A 64 12.88 43.47 18.81
N PHE A 65 11.57 43.22 18.80
CA PHE A 65 10.88 42.46 19.85
C PHE A 65 11.22 40.96 19.78
N LEU A 66 11.22 40.38 18.57
CA LEU A 66 11.59 38.98 18.35
C LEU A 66 13.08 38.73 18.59
N ALA A 67 13.94 39.70 18.27
CA ALA A 67 15.37 39.64 18.61
C ALA A 67 15.63 39.73 20.12
N ARG A 68 14.85 40.53 20.87
CA ARG A 68 14.88 40.56 22.34
C ARG A 68 14.36 39.25 22.96
N LEU A 69 13.30 38.68 22.40
CA LEU A 69 12.77 37.38 22.83
C LEU A 69 13.75 36.22 22.57
N LEU A 70 14.40 36.22 21.40
CA LEU A 70 15.44 35.25 21.04
C LEU A 70 16.74 35.48 21.83
N ALA A 71 17.06 36.72 22.22
CA ALA A 71 18.20 37.03 23.10
C ALA A 71 17.96 36.58 24.54
N LEU A 72 16.73 36.66 25.04
CA LEU A 72 16.31 36.07 26.32
C LEU A 72 16.41 34.54 26.32
N LEU A 73 16.28 33.91 25.15
CA LEU A 73 16.45 32.47 24.94
C LEU A 73 17.91 32.03 24.68
N ARG A 74 18.86 32.97 24.56
CA ARG A 74 20.22 32.68 24.06
C ARG A 74 21.28 32.30 25.11
N PRO A 75 21.03 32.39 26.44
CA PRO A 75 21.88 31.68 27.39
C PRO A 75 21.05 30.84 28.37
N LEU A 76 20.36 29.81 27.87
CA LEU A 76 19.95 28.69 28.71
C LEU A 76 20.65 27.42 28.22
N ARG A 77 21.94 27.28 28.56
CA ARG A 77 22.46 25.94 28.86
C ARG A 77 21.51 25.36 29.92
N PRO A 78 20.88 24.19 29.72
CA PRO A 78 19.90 23.67 30.66
C PRO A 78 20.63 23.33 31.96
N ARG A 79 20.65 24.27 32.90
CA ARG A 79 21.26 24.11 34.23
C ARG A 79 20.28 23.56 35.26
N SER A 80 18.98 23.52 34.94
CA SER A 80 17.95 22.92 35.80
C SER A 80 16.77 22.40 34.99
N TRP A 81 16.13 21.34 35.47
CA TRP A 81 14.92 20.74 34.89
C TRP A 81 13.76 21.76 34.72
N LYS A 82 13.75 22.83 35.52
CA LYS A 82 12.77 23.93 35.43
C LYS A 82 12.89 24.72 34.12
N SER A 83 14.10 24.91 33.60
CA SER A 83 14.33 25.61 32.33
C SER A 83 13.90 24.76 31.12
N MET A 84 14.03 23.43 31.21
CA MET A 84 13.51 22.51 30.21
C MET A 84 11.98 22.47 30.23
N LEU A 85 11.37 22.45 31.42
CA LEU A 85 9.92 22.56 31.55
C LEU A 85 9.39 23.90 31.04
N PHE A 86 10.10 25.01 31.27
CA PHE A 86 9.71 26.32 30.73
C PHE A 86 9.81 26.36 29.21
N ALA A 87 10.89 25.84 28.62
CA ALA A 87 11.02 25.73 27.17
C ALA A 87 9.94 24.82 26.56
N ALA A 88 9.66 23.67 27.19
CA ALA A 88 8.56 22.79 26.79
C ALA A 88 7.20 23.49 26.94
N ALA A 89 6.97 24.23 28.02
CA ALA A 89 5.76 25.01 28.21
C ALA A 89 5.63 26.14 27.19
N CYS A 90 6.72 26.79 26.79
CA CYS A 90 6.72 27.78 25.71
C CYS A 90 6.44 27.14 24.35
N VAL A 91 7.02 25.98 24.05
CA VAL A 91 6.73 25.21 22.83
C VAL A 91 5.27 24.76 22.82
N VAL A 92 4.78 24.21 23.93
CA VAL A 92 3.36 23.83 24.10
C VAL A 92 2.46 25.07 24.00
N SER A 93 2.84 26.20 24.58
CA SER A 93 2.07 27.45 24.48
C SER A 93 2.07 28.02 23.07
N VAL A 94 3.17 27.87 22.31
CA VAL A 94 3.22 28.24 20.89
C VAL A 94 2.42 27.26 20.04
N LEU A 95 2.46 25.95 20.33
CA LEU A 95 1.64 24.94 19.67
C LEU A 95 0.15 25.17 19.96
N LEU A 96 -0.21 25.52 21.20
CA LEU A 96 -1.57 25.86 21.61
C LEU A 96 -2.03 27.22 21.07
N ALA A 97 -1.16 28.23 21.03
CA ALA A 97 -1.46 29.54 20.45
C ALA A 97 -1.56 29.50 18.92
N CYS A 98 -0.86 28.57 18.27
CA CYS A 98 -0.99 28.27 16.85
C CYS A 98 -2.12 27.26 16.55
N SER A 99 -2.62 26.54 17.57
CA SER A 99 -3.74 25.61 17.47
C SER A 99 -5.05 26.36 17.64
N LEU A 100 -5.67 26.69 16.51
CA LEU A 100 -7.13 26.55 16.46
C LEU A 100 -7.47 25.08 16.77
N PRO A 101 -8.66 24.74 17.31
CA PRO A 101 -9.04 23.34 17.52
C PRO A 101 -8.78 22.55 16.24
N SER A 102 -8.08 21.42 16.35
CA SER A 102 -7.78 20.56 15.19
C SER A 102 -9.06 20.38 14.39
N SER A 103 -9.00 20.73 13.11
CA SER A 103 -10.18 20.62 12.25
C SER A 103 -10.53 19.14 12.11
N PRO A 104 -11.83 18.78 12.07
CA PRO A 104 -12.21 17.43 11.69
C PRO A 104 -11.64 17.13 10.30
N LEU A 105 -11.34 15.85 10.04
CA LEU A 105 -10.94 15.43 8.71
C LEU A 105 -12.06 15.76 7.70
N PRO A 106 -11.72 16.28 6.52
CA PRO A 106 -12.71 16.61 5.50
C PRO A 106 -13.42 15.34 5.02
N ARG A 107 -14.71 15.46 4.67
CA ARG A 107 -15.44 14.36 4.03
C ARG A 107 -14.90 14.10 2.63
N TYR A 108 -15.05 12.86 2.21
CA TYR A 108 -14.65 12.44 0.87
C TYR A 108 -15.53 13.08 -0.21
N THR A 109 -14.91 13.48 -1.31
CA THR A 109 -15.56 14.21 -2.41
C THR A 109 -16.08 13.33 -3.54
N GLY A 110 -15.72 12.04 -3.55
CA GLY A 110 -16.17 11.10 -4.56
C GLY A 110 -17.67 10.78 -4.49
N PRO A 111 -18.21 10.12 -5.51
CA PRO A 111 -19.65 9.85 -5.63
C PRO A 111 -20.19 8.83 -4.62
N HIS A 112 -19.32 8.04 -3.96
CA HIS A 112 -19.74 7.00 -3.02
C HIS A 112 -19.47 7.37 -1.57
N ALA A 113 -20.38 6.95 -0.69
CA ALA A 113 -20.06 6.84 0.73
C ALA A 113 -18.89 5.85 0.91
N VAL A 114 -18.14 6.00 2.00
CA VAL A 114 -16.97 5.17 2.28
C VAL A 114 -17.22 4.37 3.54
N GLY A 115 -17.12 3.05 3.41
CA GLY A 115 -17.09 2.13 4.53
C GLY A 115 -15.67 1.89 5.03
N THR A 116 -15.54 1.54 6.31
CA THR A 116 -14.26 1.16 6.92
C THR A 116 -14.39 -0.10 7.79
N ILE A 117 -13.36 -0.95 7.82
CA ILE A 117 -13.27 -2.16 8.68
C ILE A 117 -11.82 -2.35 9.12
N ASP A 118 -11.55 -2.45 10.41
CA ASP A 118 -10.28 -2.94 10.95
C ASP A 118 -10.27 -4.47 11.00
N LEU A 119 -9.29 -5.10 10.37
CA LEU A 119 -9.09 -6.55 10.41
C LEU A 119 -7.70 -6.88 10.94
N GLU A 120 -7.68 -7.66 12.02
CA GLU A 120 -6.48 -8.35 12.50
C GLU A 120 -6.69 -9.86 12.39
N VAL A 121 -6.03 -10.50 11.43
CA VAL A 121 -6.26 -11.92 11.10
C VAL A 121 -5.01 -12.73 11.46
N PRO A 122 -5.13 -13.79 12.28
CA PRO A 122 -4.01 -14.67 12.57
C PRO A 122 -3.59 -15.47 11.34
N LEU A 123 -2.29 -15.72 11.21
CA LEU A 123 -1.77 -16.69 10.25
C LEU A 123 -2.04 -18.12 10.77
N ASP A 124 -2.17 -19.08 9.85
CA ASP A 124 -2.30 -20.50 10.21
C ASP A 124 -1.05 -20.99 10.95
N THR A 125 0.13 -20.56 10.48
CA THR A 125 1.42 -20.79 11.11
C THR A 125 2.18 -19.47 11.18
N PRO A 126 2.66 -19.04 12.36
CA PRO A 126 3.52 -17.86 12.48
C PRO A 126 4.74 -17.97 11.56
N ARG A 127 5.06 -16.88 10.86
CA ARG A 127 6.16 -16.86 9.89
C ARG A 127 7.33 -16.06 10.46
N ARG A 128 8.44 -16.74 10.75
CA ARG A 128 9.71 -16.08 11.12
C ARG A 128 10.40 -15.55 9.88
N VAL A 129 10.47 -14.22 9.74
CA VAL A 129 11.08 -13.56 8.57
C VAL A 129 12.57 -13.32 8.77
N SER A 130 13.02 -13.17 10.01
CA SER A 130 14.43 -13.04 10.39
C SER A 130 14.65 -13.64 11.77
N ASP A 131 15.85 -14.20 12.01
CA ASP A 131 16.23 -14.72 13.32
C ASP A 131 16.66 -13.63 14.32
N THR A 132 16.63 -12.35 13.92
CA THR A 132 16.93 -11.23 14.81
C THR A 132 15.97 -11.21 16.00
N VAL A 133 16.54 -10.96 17.17
CA VAL A 133 15.81 -10.93 18.44
C VAL A 133 15.97 -9.60 19.16
N PHE A 134 15.02 -9.29 20.04
CA PHE A 134 15.14 -8.18 20.96
C PHE A 134 16.21 -8.44 22.01
N ARG A 135 17.10 -7.45 22.23
CA ARG A 135 18.15 -7.50 23.25
C ARG A 135 17.59 -7.63 24.67
N ALA A 136 16.41 -7.05 24.92
CA ALA A 136 15.84 -6.96 26.25
C ALA A 136 15.31 -8.30 26.79
N ASP A 137 14.73 -9.13 25.93
CA ASP A 137 13.99 -10.33 26.34
C ASP A 137 14.23 -11.55 25.44
N GLY A 138 15.04 -11.43 24.37
CA GLY A 138 15.38 -12.52 23.46
C GLY A 138 14.25 -12.95 22.54
N ARG A 139 13.10 -12.26 22.52
CA ARG A 139 11.97 -12.62 21.65
C ARG A 139 12.26 -12.28 20.20
N PRO A 140 11.71 -13.04 19.23
CA PRO A 140 11.81 -12.70 17.81
C PRO A 140 11.31 -11.28 17.51
N ALA A 141 12.11 -10.50 16.79
CA ALA A 141 11.72 -9.14 16.40
C ALA A 141 10.90 -9.11 15.10
N PHE A 142 11.07 -10.12 14.24
CA PHE A 142 10.47 -10.22 12.91
C PHE A 142 9.72 -11.54 12.72
N GLU A 143 8.81 -11.82 13.64
CA GLU A 143 7.88 -12.95 13.56
C GLU A 143 6.46 -12.45 13.27
N LEU A 144 5.92 -12.89 12.14
CA LEU A 144 4.60 -12.50 11.67
C LEU A 144 3.57 -13.51 12.18
N GLU A 145 2.88 -13.15 13.27
CA GLU A 145 1.84 -13.98 13.90
C GLU A 145 0.44 -13.64 13.36
N THR A 146 0.17 -12.35 13.15
CA THR A 146 -1.11 -11.85 12.63
C THR A 146 -0.86 -10.67 11.69
N VAL A 147 -1.71 -10.50 10.68
CA VAL A 147 -1.71 -9.34 9.78
C VAL A 147 -2.81 -8.36 10.21
N LEU A 148 -2.47 -7.08 10.32
CA LEU A 148 -3.41 -6.01 10.70
C LEU A 148 -3.51 -4.97 9.57
N PHE A 149 -4.72 -4.70 9.12
CA PHE A 149 -4.99 -3.67 8.13
C PHE A 149 -6.39 -3.07 8.28
N THR A 150 -6.59 -1.86 7.74
CA THR A 150 -7.90 -1.20 7.61
C THR A 150 -8.35 -1.25 6.16
N LEU A 151 -9.57 -1.72 5.90
CA LEU A 151 -10.21 -1.64 4.60
C LEU A 151 -10.96 -0.31 4.46
N TYR A 152 -10.73 0.41 3.36
CA TYR A 152 -11.58 1.49 2.88
C TYR A 152 -12.24 1.06 1.57
N TYR A 153 -13.56 1.22 1.44
CA TYR A 153 -14.30 0.73 0.28
C TYR A 153 -15.54 1.58 -0.02
N PRO A 154 -16.05 1.57 -1.26
CA PRO A 154 -17.32 2.21 -1.59
C PRO A 154 -18.48 1.50 -0.87
N ALA A 155 -19.15 2.21 0.02
CA ALA A 155 -20.30 1.71 0.75
C ALA A 155 -21.62 2.19 0.14
N ALA A 156 -22.70 1.42 0.36
CA ALA A 156 -24.04 1.96 0.20
C ALA A 156 -24.27 3.04 1.27
N ALA A 157 -24.88 4.18 0.90
CA ALA A 157 -25.16 5.25 1.87
C ALA A 157 -26.18 4.76 2.92
N VAL A 158 -25.70 4.35 4.10
CA VAL A 158 -26.55 3.75 5.15
C VAL A 158 -27.46 4.80 5.79
N ALA A 159 -26.95 6.03 5.97
CA ALA A 159 -27.72 7.12 6.58
C ALA A 159 -28.94 7.57 5.76
N ALA A 160 -28.87 7.56 4.43
CA ALA A 160 -29.98 7.94 3.55
C ALA A 160 -31.05 6.83 3.44
N ALA A 161 -30.63 5.57 3.48
CA ALA A 161 -31.54 4.41 3.47
C ALA A 161 -32.28 4.27 4.82
N ALA A 162 -31.60 4.49 5.95
CA ALA A 162 -32.21 4.41 7.27
C ALA A 162 -33.25 5.54 7.51
N ALA A 163 -32.99 6.75 7.01
CA ALA A 163 -33.90 7.89 7.13
C ALA A 163 -35.20 7.73 6.30
N SER A 164 -35.17 6.94 5.22
CA SER A 164 -36.32 6.73 4.33
C SER A 164 -37.23 5.55 4.73
N GLN A 165 -36.74 4.61 5.56
CA GLN A 165 -37.48 3.37 5.90
C GLN A 165 -37.95 3.26 7.36
N GLY A 166 -37.66 4.22 8.24
CA GLY A 166 -38.21 4.25 9.60
C GLY A 166 -37.90 3.02 10.47
N GLN A 167 -36.82 2.28 10.19
CA GLN A 167 -36.55 0.97 10.77
C GLN A 167 -35.37 0.95 11.76
N ARG A 168 -35.71 0.62 13.03
CA ARG A 168 -35.02 0.05 14.23
C ARG A 168 -33.50 0.26 14.54
N PRO A 169 -33.13 0.27 15.84
CA PRO A 169 -31.88 0.84 16.38
C PRO A 169 -30.56 0.10 16.11
N ALA A 170 -30.53 -1.14 15.62
CA ALA A 170 -29.29 -1.91 15.45
C ALA A 170 -28.45 -1.46 14.22
N ALA A 171 -29.09 -1.14 13.10
CA ALA A 171 -28.42 -0.54 11.93
C ALA A 171 -27.98 0.90 12.21
N ALA A 172 -28.77 1.63 13.02
CA ALA A 172 -28.39 2.95 13.53
C ALA A 172 -27.21 2.88 14.52
N ALA A 173 -27.09 1.82 15.33
CA ALA A 173 -25.97 1.62 16.25
C ALA A 173 -24.66 1.27 15.52
N ALA A 174 -24.70 0.51 14.42
CA ALA A 174 -23.54 0.32 13.55
C ALA A 174 -23.07 1.66 12.95
N ALA A 175 -24.01 2.52 12.53
CA ALA A 175 -23.75 3.89 12.06
C ALA A 175 -23.18 4.85 13.13
N THR A 176 -23.06 4.44 14.40
CA THR A 176 -22.48 5.27 15.49
C THR A 176 -21.05 4.89 15.87
N ARG A 177 -20.50 3.79 15.34
CA ARG A 177 -19.08 3.46 15.56
C ARG A 177 -18.23 4.24 14.56
N HIS A 178 -17.24 4.94 15.09
CA HIS A 178 -16.26 5.66 14.29
C HIS A 178 -14.86 5.25 14.73
N HIS A 179 -13.98 5.07 13.77
CA HIS A 179 -12.56 4.92 14.05
C HIS A 179 -11.98 6.28 14.45
N HIS A 180 -11.11 6.27 15.47
CA HIS A 180 -10.32 7.43 15.84
C HIS A 180 -9.10 7.53 14.94
N TRP A 181 -8.72 8.76 14.57
CA TRP A 181 -7.51 9.00 13.78
C TRP A 181 -6.24 8.54 14.52
N ILE A 182 -6.17 8.77 15.84
CA ILE A 182 -5.19 8.12 16.72
C ILE A 182 -5.87 6.98 17.48
N PRO A 183 -5.49 5.72 17.24
CA PRO A 183 -6.04 4.57 17.95
C PRO A 183 -5.80 4.64 19.46
N LYS A 184 -6.74 4.07 20.23
CA LYS A 184 -6.62 3.99 21.70
C LYS A 184 -5.82 2.74 22.13
N PRO A 185 -4.97 2.84 23.17
CA PRO A 185 -4.71 4.02 23.99
C PRO A 185 -3.73 5.00 23.32
N ILE A 186 -4.04 6.30 23.38
CA ILE A 186 -3.19 7.37 22.80
C ILE A 186 -1.78 7.36 23.38
N GLY A 187 -1.63 6.92 24.63
CA GLY A 187 -0.33 6.80 25.30
C GLY A 187 0.63 5.84 24.60
N LEU A 188 0.12 4.84 23.86
CA LEU A 188 0.94 3.92 23.08
C LEU A 188 1.63 4.66 21.93
N THR A 189 0.84 5.37 21.10
CA THR A 189 1.36 6.19 20.00
C THR A 189 2.28 7.30 20.52
N ALA A 190 1.92 7.94 21.63
CA ALA A 190 2.74 8.99 22.25
C ALA A 190 4.10 8.47 22.71
N ARG A 191 4.14 7.32 23.38
CA ARG A 191 5.38 6.66 23.78
C ARG A 191 6.21 6.23 22.56
N GLY A 192 5.55 5.78 21.51
CA GLY A 192 6.15 5.51 20.20
C GLY A 192 6.91 6.69 19.61
N TYR A 193 6.23 7.84 19.50
CA TYR A 193 6.88 9.08 19.05
C TYR A 193 8.00 9.54 19.98
N ALA A 194 7.83 9.37 21.30
CA ALA A 194 8.90 9.67 22.26
C ALA A 194 10.14 8.81 22.02
N ARG A 195 9.97 7.51 21.74
CA ARG A 195 11.07 6.59 21.40
C ARG A 195 11.72 6.96 20.08
N PHE A 196 10.92 7.20 19.04
CA PHE A 196 11.39 7.62 17.72
C PHE A 196 12.23 8.90 17.79
N ALA A 197 11.83 9.86 18.63
CA ALA A 197 12.56 11.10 18.82
C ALA A 197 13.70 11.02 19.87
N HIS A 198 14.01 9.83 20.40
CA HIS A 198 15.00 9.60 21.47
C HIS A 198 14.75 10.44 22.74
N MET A 199 13.48 10.72 23.05
CA MET A 199 13.03 11.49 24.21
C MET A 199 12.17 10.67 25.18
N ASP A 200 12.17 9.35 25.08
CA ASP A 200 11.31 8.48 25.91
C ASP A 200 11.74 8.46 27.39
N ASN A 201 11.03 9.22 28.23
CA ASN A 201 11.27 9.28 29.68
C ASN A 201 9.98 9.57 30.46
N PHE A 202 10.03 9.45 31.78
CA PHE A 202 8.86 9.59 32.67
C PHE A 202 8.20 10.98 32.61
N VAL A 203 8.89 12.00 32.10
CA VAL A 203 8.35 13.37 31.93
C VAL A 203 7.72 13.54 30.55
N MET A 204 8.42 13.12 29.49
CA MET A 204 7.97 13.32 28.11
C MET A 204 6.80 12.41 27.75
N ARG A 205 6.72 11.20 28.30
CA ARG A 205 5.59 10.28 28.08
C ARG A 205 4.22 10.89 28.43
N PRO A 206 3.97 11.33 29.68
CA PRO A 206 2.67 11.92 30.03
C PRO A 206 2.44 13.25 29.29
N LEU A 207 3.48 14.04 29.05
CA LEU A 207 3.37 15.30 28.29
C LEU A 207 2.90 15.06 26.85
N LEU A 208 3.59 14.19 26.11
CA LEU A 208 3.22 13.86 24.72
C LEU A 208 1.85 13.17 24.67
N THR A 209 1.54 12.31 25.64
CA THR A 209 0.21 11.68 25.73
C THR A 209 -0.88 12.73 25.89
N PHE A 210 -0.68 13.69 26.80
CA PHE A 210 -1.64 14.77 27.03
C PHE A 210 -1.78 15.66 25.79
N VAL A 211 -0.68 16.06 25.15
CA VAL A 211 -0.69 16.89 23.95
C VAL A 211 -1.40 16.19 22.79
N LEU A 212 -1.09 14.91 22.53
CA LEU A 212 -1.75 14.13 21.47
C LEU A 212 -3.22 13.89 21.79
N TRP A 213 -3.57 13.62 23.06
CA TRP A 213 -4.96 13.50 23.48
C TRP A 213 -5.74 14.80 23.24
N LEU A 214 -5.16 15.94 23.62
CA LEU A 214 -5.78 17.24 23.47
C LEU A 214 -5.96 17.64 21.99
N LEU A 215 -4.95 17.42 21.16
CA LEU A 215 -4.95 17.85 19.76
C LEU A 215 -5.66 16.85 18.84
N ALA A 216 -5.59 15.55 19.11
CA ALA A 216 -5.98 14.53 18.16
C ALA A 216 -6.88 13.43 18.73
N GLY A 217 -7.06 13.36 20.05
CA GLY A 217 -7.83 12.29 20.70
C GLY A 217 -9.33 12.29 20.37
N GLY A 218 -9.88 13.45 19.96
CA GLY A 218 -11.27 13.59 19.53
C GLY A 218 -11.49 13.46 18.03
N ILE A 219 -10.43 13.33 17.21
CA ILE A 219 -10.55 13.30 15.76
C ILE A 219 -11.02 11.91 15.32
N THR A 220 -12.08 11.87 14.53
CA THR A 220 -12.64 10.66 13.94
C THR A 220 -12.40 10.64 12.43
N ILE A 221 -12.28 9.43 11.88
CA ILE A 221 -12.15 9.19 10.45
C ILE A 221 -13.56 9.27 9.83
N PRO A 222 -13.76 10.02 8.72
CA PRO A 222 -15.08 10.28 8.15
C PRO A 222 -15.58 9.11 7.27
N ALA A 223 -15.50 7.88 7.77
CA ALA A 223 -15.96 6.65 7.13
C ALA A 223 -16.93 5.87 8.05
N GLU A 224 -17.84 5.12 7.45
CA GLU A 224 -18.87 4.33 8.15
C GLU A 224 -18.33 2.94 8.50
N VAL A 225 -18.21 2.62 9.79
CA VAL A 225 -17.74 1.30 10.24
C VAL A 225 -18.77 0.24 9.89
N ASP A 226 -18.32 -0.88 9.29
CA ASP A 226 -19.16 -2.04 8.96
C ASP A 226 -20.36 -1.78 8.02
N ALA A 227 -20.31 -0.71 7.22
CA ALA A 227 -21.29 -0.46 6.19
C ALA A 227 -21.24 -1.54 5.08
N PRO A 228 -22.37 -1.98 4.51
CA PRO A 228 -22.34 -2.95 3.42
C PRO A 228 -21.67 -2.36 2.16
N LEU A 229 -20.92 -3.20 1.44
CA LEU A 229 -20.30 -2.84 0.16
C LEU A 229 -21.37 -2.38 -0.84
N LEU A 230 -21.02 -1.39 -1.67
CA LEU A 230 -21.90 -0.89 -2.73
C LEU A 230 -22.45 -2.06 -3.61
N PRO A 231 -23.77 -2.20 -3.80
CA PRO A 231 -24.37 -3.28 -4.59
C PRO A 231 -23.96 -3.23 -6.08
N PRO A 232 -23.86 -4.38 -6.76
CA PRO A 232 -23.39 -4.47 -8.15
C PRO A 232 -24.33 -3.78 -9.17
N SER A 233 -25.62 -3.64 -8.86
CA SER A 233 -26.64 -3.03 -9.73
C SER A 233 -26.70 -1.50 -9.64
N SER A 234 -25.81 -0.87 -8.88
CA SER A 234 -25.73 0.59 -8.83
C SER A 234 -25.28 1.11 -10.18
N SER A 235 -26.06 2.02 -10.79
CA SER A 235 -25.72 2.71 -12.06
C SER A 235 -24.32 3.35 -12.02
N ALA A 236 -23.80 3.60 -10.83
CA ALA A 236 -22.50 4.17 -10.60
C ALA A 236 -21.32 3.17 -10.76
N LEU A 237 -21.55 1.86 -10.54
CA LEU A 237 -20.59 0.81 -10.94
C LEU A 237 -20.64 0.55 -12.44
N SER A 238 -21.82 0.72 -13.08
CA SER A 238 -21.93 0.69 -14.53
C SER A 238 -21.13 1.83 -15.19
N SER A 239 -21.02 3.01 -14.57
CA SER A 239 -20.15 4.08 -15.08
C SER A 239 -18.65 3.80 -14.91
N LEU A 240 -18.24 3.09 -13.84
CA LEU A 240 -16.86 2.62 -13.67
C LEU A 240 -16.51 1.49 -14.64
N SER A 241 -17.44 0.55 -14.86
CA SER A 241 -17.34 -0.54 -15.85
C SER A 241 -17.35 -0.02 -17.30
N ALA A 242 -18.20 0.98 -17.61
CA ALA A 242 -18.22 1.66 -18.91
C ALA A 242 -16.97 2.54 -19.12
N ALA A 243 -16.49 3.20 -18.07
CA ALA A 243 -15.21 3.93 -18.10
C ALA A 243 -13.99 2.98 -18.21
N ALA A 244 -14.12 1.74 -17.75
CA ALA A 244 -13.16 0.65 -17.89
C ALA A 244 -13.29 -0.11 -19.22
N GLY A 245 -14.20 0.29 -20.12
CA GLY A 245 -14.25 -0.21 -21.50
C GLY A 245 -14.67 -1.67 -21.68
N VAL A 246 -15.35 -2.29 -20.71
CA VAL A 246 -15.88 -3.65 -20.90
C VAL A 246 -17.21 -3.59 -21.66
N ALA A 247 -17.12 -3.47 -22.99
CA ALA A 247 -18.22 -3.84 -23.89
C ALA A 247 -17.71 -4.98 -24.80
N PRO A 248 -18.45 -6.09 -24.97
CA PRO A 248 -18.03 -7.18 -25.82
C PRO A 248 -18.23 -6.76 -27.28
N SER A 249 -17.19 -6.27 -27.94
CA SER A 249 -17.20 -6.07 -29.39
C SER A 249 -16.36 -7.15 -30.06
N PHE A 250 -16.83 -8.39 -30.01
CA PHE A 250 -16.38 -9.42 -30.93
C PHE A 250 -17.30 -9.41 -32.16
N LYS A 251 -16.84 -8.77 -33.24
CA LYS A 251 -17.34 -9.06 -34.58
C LYS A 251 -16.95 -10.49 -34.91
N LYS A 252 -17.93 -11.39 -34.86
CA LYS A 252 -17.78 -12.80 -35.22
C LYS A 252 -17.43 -12.94 -36.72
N PRO A 253 -16.32 -13.59 -37.11
CA PRO A 253 -16.18 -14.15 -38.45
C PRO A 253 -17.12 -15.37 -38.57
N GLN A 254 -17.83 -15.43 -39.68
CA GLN A 254 -18.83 -16.43 -39.99
C GLN A 254 -18.17 -17.60 -40.73
N GLU A 255 -18.05 -18.78 -40.11
CA GLU A 255 -17.86 -20.11 -40.75
C GLU A 255 -17.87 -21.18 -39.62
N SER A 256 -18.92 -21.98 -39.47
CA SER A 256 -19.27 -23.26 -40.12
C SER A 256 -18.86 -24.51 -39.31
N ARG A 257 -19.87 -25.10 -38.64
CA ARG A 257 -20.08 -26.53 -38.31
C ARG A 257 -18.94 -27.35 -37.66
N GLY A 258 -19.22 -27.81 -36.43
CA GLY A 258 -19.25 -29.25 -36.10
C GLY A 258 -18.53 -29.72 -34.81
N GLY A 259 -19.32 -30.16 -33.81
CA GLY A 259 -18.99 -31.09 -32.68
C GLY A 259 -18.02 -30.55 -31.62
N GLY A 260 -18.27 -30.53 -30.30
CA GLY A 260 -19.03 -31.41 -29.41
C GLY A 260 -18.04 -32.01 -28.39
N GLY A 261 -18.08 -31.60 -27.10
CA GLY A 261 -17.21 -32.14 -26.05
C GLY A 261 -16.94 -31.25 -24.82
N ASP A 262 -17.98 -30.96 -24.04
CA ASP A 262 -18.07 -31.17 -22.58
C ASP A 262 -16.78 -31.00 -21.73
N GLY A 263 -16.21 -29.79 -21.67
CA GLY A 263 -15.12 -29.43 -20.74
C GLY A 263 -15.11 -27.97 -20.26
N GLU A 264 -16.04 -27.14 -20.73
CA GLU A 264 -15.99 -25.67 -20.59
C GLU A 264 -16.93 -25.10 -19.50
N ALA A 265 -17.62 -25.97 -18.75
CA ALA A 265 -18.74 -25.56 -17.89
C ALA A 265 -18.37 -24.81 -16.60
N GLU A 266 -17.09 -24.78 -16.18
CA GLU A 266 -16.67 -24.01 -15.00
C GLU A 266 -16.02 -22.66 -15.35
N ALA A 267 -15.43 -22.52 -16.54
CA ALA A 267 -14.92 -21.22 -17.04
C ALA A 267 -16.04 -20.36 -17.67
N GLU A 268 -17.09 -20.97 -18.25
CA GLU A 268 -18.25 -20.24 -18.80
C GLU A 268 -19.22 -19.69 -17.74
N GLN A 269 -19.12 -20.13 -16.48
CA GLN A 269 -20.00 -19.62 -15.41
C GLN A 269 -19.49 -18.34 -14.77
N ASP A 270 -18.18 -18.05 -14.81
CA ASP A 270 -17.62 -16.78 -14.32
C ASP A 270 -18.02 -15.58 -15.21
N GLU A 271 -18.31 -15.82 -16.49
CA GLU A 271 -18.80 -14.80 -17.44
C GLU A 271 -20.32 -14.54 -17.33
N LYS A 272 -21.10 -15.47 -16.77
CA LYS A 272 -22.58 -15.37 -16.68
C LYS A 272 -23.10 -14.61 -15.47
N THR A 273 -22.28 -14.35 -14.45
CA THR A 273 -22.62 -13.39 -13.38
C THR A 273 -21.82 -12.10 -13.57
N GLY A 274 -22.25 -11.23 -14.49
CA GLY A 274 -21.64 -9.91 -14.78
C GLY A 274 -21.75 -8.88 -13.64
N ALA A 275 -21.46 -9.29 -12.39
CA ALA A 275 -21.36 -8.39 -11.26
C ALA A 275 -20.03 -7.61 -11.34
N ALA A 276 -20.12 -6.28 -11.35
CA ALA A 276 -18.93 -5.43 -11.39
C ALA A 276 -17.99 -5.72 -10.21
N ARG A 277 -16.77 -6.18 -10.53
CA ARG A 277 -15.66 -6.34 -9.58
C ARG A 277 -14.93 -5.00 -9.40
N LEU A 278 -14.40 -4.78 -8.21
CA LEU A 278 -13.78 -3.53 -7.79
C LEU A 278 -12.25 -3.66 -7.82
N PRO A 279 -11.53 -2.71 -8.43
CA PRO A 279 -10.08 -2.65 -8.35
C PRO A 279 -9.60 -2.53 -6.90
N VAL A 280 -8.44 -3.11 -6.60
CA VAL A 280 -7.92 -3.23 -5.24
C VAL A 280 -6.53 -2.61 -5.13
N MET A 281 -6.27 -1.89 -4.05
CA MET A 281 -4.92 -1.48 -3.65
C MET A 281 -4.60 -1.99 -2.25
N VAL A 282 -3.41 -2.55 -2.07
CA VAL A 282 -2.79 -2.73 -0.75
C VAL A 282 -1.81 -1.60 -0.54
N PHE A 283 -1.98 -0.81 0.52
CA PHE A 283 -1.22 0.41 0.79
C PHE A 283 -0.32 0.26 2.03
N SER A 284 0.96 0.62 1.86
CA SER A 284 2.00 0.56 2.88
C SER A 284 2.37 1.96 3.41
N HIS A 285 2.29 2.18 4.72
CA HIS A 285 2.59 3.48 5.35
C HIS A 285 4.10 3.76 5.49
N GLY A 286 4.45 5.04 5.64
CA GLY A 286 5.82 5.49 5.89
C GLY A 286 6.38 5.17 7.29
N MET A 287 7.63 5.58 7.52
CA MET A 287 8.28 5.51 8.85
C MET A 287 7.57 6.44 9.85
N ALA A 288 7.47 6.01 11.11
CA ALA A 288 6.80 6.74 12.19
C ALA A 288 5.33 7.11 11.85
N SER A 289 4.69 6.24 11.07
CA SER A 289 3.31 6.36 10.63
C SER A 289 2.53 5.05 10.88
N SER A 290 1.24 5.05 10.62
CA SER A 290 0.32 3.92 10.85
C SER A 290 -0.76 3.84 9.75
N ARG A 291 -1.59 2.78 9.79
CA ARG A 291 -2.72 2.59 8.87
C ARG A 291 -3.76 3.73 8.90
N THR A 292 -3.76 4.56 9.95
CA THR A 292 -4.72 5.65 10.16
C THR A 292 -4.16 7.04 9.83
N ASP A 293 -2.99 7.16 9.18
CA ASP A 293 -2.39 8.47 8.88
C ASP A 293 -2.62 8.97 7.44
N TYR A 294 -3.29 8.18 6.59
CA TYR A 294 -3.52 8.46 5.16
C TYR A 294 -5.01 8.43 4.80
N THR A 295 -5.89 8.55 5.79
CA THR A 295 -7.32 8.23 5.65
C THR A 295 -8.04 9.14 4.66
N ALA A 296 -7.57 10.37 4.49
CA ALA A 296 -8.09 11.28 3.46
C ALA A 296 -7.73 10.78 2.05
N TYR A 297 -6.47 10.42 1.81
CA TYR A 297 -6.03 9.90 0.50
C TYR A 297 -6.71 8.55 0.16
N LEU A 298 -6.71 7.61 1.11
CA LEU A 298 -7.27 6.27 0.89
C LEU A 298 -8.80 6.28 0.79
N GLY A 299 -9.48 7.09 1.60
CA GLY A 299 -10.92 7.26 1.53
C GLY A 299 -11.37 8.02 0.28
N GLU A 300 -10.59 8.98 -0.23
CA GLU A 300 -10.87 9.63 -1.52
C GLU A 300 -10.80 8.62 -2.69
N LEU A 301 -9.86 7.67 -2.67
CA LEU A 301 -9.83 6.57 -3.62
C LEU A 301 -11.07 5.66 -3.43
N ALA A 302 -11.40 5.28 -2.19
CA ALA A 302 -12.56 4.45 -1.92
C ALA A 302 -13.88 5.07 -2.38
N SER A 303 -14.06 6.37 -2.17
CA SER A 303 -15.24 7.14 -2.62
C SER A 303 -15.40 7.17 -4.15
N ARG A 304 -14.36 6.81 -4.91
CA ARG A 304 -14.32 6.71 -6.38
C ARG A 304 -14.41 5.27 -6.90
N GLY A 305 -14.69 4.30 -6.03
CA GLY A 305 -14.98 2.92 -6.42
C GLY A 305 -13.82 1.94 -6.28
N TYR A 306 -12.80 2.27 -5.48
CA TYR A 306 -11.67 1.38 -5.20
C TYR A 306 -11.79 0.72 -3.82
N VAL A 307 -11.26 -0.48 -3.68
CA VAL A 307 -11.07 -1.10 -2.35
C VAL A 307 -9.61 -0.93 -1.97
N VAL A 308 -9.35 -0.34 -0.80
CA VAL A 308 -7.98 -0.02 -0.37
C VAL A 308 -7.71 -0.63 1.01
N ALA A 309 -6.72 -1.51 1.12
CA ALA A 309 -6.28 -2.13 2.36
C ALA A 309 -5.03 -1.44 2.89
N ALA A 310 -5.15 -0.66 3.97
CA ALA A 310 -4.05 0.05 4.61
C ALA A 310 -3.39 -0.86 5.66
N VAL A 311 -2.18 -1.37 5.37
CA VAL A 311 -1.47 -2.29 6.27
C VAL A 311 -0.84 -1.54 7.44
N GLU A 312 -0.96 -2.05 8.65
CA GLU A 312 -0.19 -1.60 9.82
C GLU A 312 1.02 -2.48 10.03
N HIS A 313 2.19 -1.94 9.76
CA HIS A 313 3.44 -2.69 9.81
C HIS A 313 3.96 -2.86 11.24
N ARG A 314 4.32 -4.11 11.58
CA ARG A 314 4.89 -4.51 12.87
C ARG A 314 6.40 -4.73 12.82
N ASP A 315 7.04 -4.21 11.80
CA ASP A 315 8.49 -4.19 11.59
C ASP A 315 9.24 -3.19 12.51
N GLY A 316 8.55 -2.56 13.47
CA GLY A 316 9.12 -1.51 14.33
C GLY A 316 9.18 -0.13 13.70
N SER A 317 8.63 0.07 12.49
CA SER A 317 8.56 1.39 11.85
C SER A 317 7.33 2.21 12.29
N CYS A 318 6.27 1.56 12.76
CA CYS A 318 5.10 2.20 13.37
C CYS A 318 5.47 2.79 14.75
N PRO A 319 4.95 3.97 15.15
CA PRO A 319 5.16 4.51 16.49
C PRO A 319 4.73 3.51 17.56
N GLY A 320 3.57 2.90 17.39
CA GLY A 320 3.11 1.82 18.24
C GLY A 320 1.86 1.14 17.70
N THR A 321 1.82 -0.17 17.84
CA THR A 321 0.71 -1.04 17.43
C THR A 321 0.40 -2.03 18.56
N THR A 322 -0.82 -2.55 18.54
CA THR A 322 -1.25 -3.62 19.44
C THR A 322 -1.44 -4.89 18.61
N ILE A 323 -0.80 -5.97 19.05
CA ILE A 323 -1.01 -7.33 18.56
C ILE A 323 -2.01 -8.02 19.49
N MET A 324 -3.09 -8.54 18.91
CA MET A 324 -4.21 -9.17 19.62
C MET A 324 -4.35 -10.62 19.14
N THR A 325 -3.90 -11.57 19.96
CA THR A 325 -4.00 -13.01 19.69
C THR A 325 -5.11 -13.62 20.55
N ARG A 326 -6.01 -14.42 19.94
CA ARG A 326 -7.01 -15.17 20.72
C ARG A 326 -6.31 -16.38 21.35
N ALA A 327 -6.40 -16.51 22.68
CA ALA A 327 -5.61 -17.45 23.48
C ALA A 327 -5.66 -18.95 23.11
N LYS A 328 -6.48 -19.41 22.13
CA LYS A 328 -6.38 -20.78 21.61
C LYS A 328 -5.01 -21.09 20.99
N GLN A 329 -4.38 -20.11 20.33
CA GLN A 329 -3.01 -20.27 19.78
C GLN A 329 -1.96 -20.27 20.90
N ALA A 330 -2.07 -19.36 21.88
CA ALA A 330 -1.18 -19.33 23.04
C ALA A 330 -1.33 -20.55 23.97
N ARG A 331 -2.51 -21.19 24.00
CA ARG A 331 -2.78 -22.44 24.71
C ARG A 331 -2.11 -23.61 23.98
N GLN A 332 -2.14 -23.67 22.65
CA GLN A 332 -1.39 -24.66 21.87
C GLN A 332 0.13 -24.50 22.05
N GLU A 333 0.67 -23.28 22.12
CA GLU A 333 2.08 -23.03 22.44
C GLU A 333 2.45 -23.46 23.88
N ARG A 334 1.54 -23.33 24.85
CA ARG A 334 1.74 -23.80 26.23
C ARG A 334 1.53 -25.31 26.39
N GLU A 335 0.59 -25.90 25.66
CA GLU A 335 0.30 -27.35 25.65
C GLU A 335 1.38 -28.13 24.91
N GLN A 336 2.04 -27.54 23.90
CA GLN A 336 3.28 -28.07 23.32
C GLN A 336 4.46 -28.01 24.30
N GLN A 337 4.41 -27.16 25.33
CA GLN A 337 5.41 -27.07 26.39
C GLN A 337 5.06 -27.86 27.65
N GLN A 338 3.83 -28.40 27.77
CA GLN A 338 3.38 -29.26 28.88
C GLN A 338 2.15 -30.08 28.47
N PRO A 339 2.27 -31.41 28.29
CA PRO A 339 1.11 -32.24 28.01
C PRO A 339 0.47 -32.65 29.33
N GLN A 340 -0.74 -32.15 29.64
CA GLN A 340 -1.84 -32.99 30.14
C GLN A 340 -3.11 -32.20 30.54
N GLN A 341 -4.24 -32.76 30.10
CA GLN A 341 -5.57 -32.79 30.73
C GLN A 341 -6.46 -31.53 30.61
N GLN A 342 -7.43 -31.55 29.67
CA GLN A 342 -8.81 -32.05 29.88
C GLN A 342 -9.77 -31.51 28.80
N GLU A 343 -10.58 -32.41 28.25
CA GLU A 343 -11.84 -32.12 27.54
C GLU A 343 -12.99 -32.21 28.55
N GLU A 344 -13.89 -31.20 28.56
CA GLU A 344 -15.36 -31.31 28.69
C GLU A 344 -15.96 -29.94 29.10
N ASP A 345 -16.57 -29.24 28.12
CA ASP A 345 -17.90 -28.59 28.19
C ASP A 345 -18.06 -27.59 27.03
N GLN A 346 -19.03 -27.84 26.13
CA GLN A 346 -19.32 -27.01 24.95
C GLN A 346 -20.21 -25.80 25.31
N GLN A 347 -19.73 -24.94 26.20
CA GLN A 347 -20.13 -23.54 26.20
C GLN A 347 -19.15 -22.79 25.29
N GLU A 348 -19.59 -21.80 24.51
CA GLU A 348 -18.70 -20.90 23.77
C GLU A 348 -17.80 -20.18 24.79
N GLU A 349 -16.68 -20.81 25.15
CA GLU A 349 -15.68 -20.24 26.04
C GLU A 349 -15.17 -18.97 25.37
N VAL A 350 -15.47 -17.81 25.96
CA VAL A 350 -14.97 -16.52 25.49
C VAL A 350 -13.47 -16.51 25.73
N VAL A 351 -12.73 -17.01 24.75
CA VAL A 351 -11.27 -17.11 24.79
C VAL A 351 -10.69 -15.70 25.02
N PRO A 352 -9.94 -15.46 26.12
CA PRO A 352 -9.40 -14.13 26.39
C PRO A 352 -8.43 -13.73 25.28
N VAL A 353 -8.59 -12.51 24.77
CA VAL A 353 -7.66 -11.92 23.79
C VAL A 353 -6.42 -11.45 24.53
N GLN A 354 -5.26 -12.02 24.22
CA GLN A 354 -3.98 -11.50 24.71
C GLN A 354 -3.60 -10.25 23.93
N ARG A 355 -3.25 -9.19 24.65
CA ARG A 355 -2.90 -7.89 24.09
C ARG A 355 -1.42 -7.62 24.32
N ARG A 356 -0.63 -7.60 23.24
CA ARG A 356 0.80 -7.25 23.26
C ARG A 356 1.01 -5.90 22.58
N GLU A 357 1.62 -4.96 23.28
CA GLU A 357 2.04 -3.68 22.70
C GLU A 357 3.40 -3.85 22.02
N LEU A 358 3.50 -3.39 20.77
CA LEU A 358 4.76 -3.30 20.04
C LEU A 358 5.01 -1.84 19.71
N LEU A 359 6.14 -1.33 20.18
CA LEU A 359 6.57 0.05 19.98
C LEU A 359 7.61 0.13 18.88
N HIS A 360 7.81 1.33 18.36
CA HIS A 360 8.98 1.65 17.56
C HIS A 360 10.27 1.13 18.21
N PHE A 361 11.08 0.42 17.44
CA PHE A 361 12.39 -0.08 17.84
C PHE A 361 13.45 0.26 16.80
N ASN A 362 14.69 0.38 17.27
CA ASN A 362 15.85 0.70 16.45
C ASN A 362 16.96 -0.35 16.63
N GLU A 363 18.08 -0.14 15.97
CA GLU A 363 19.22 -1.06 15.91
C GLU A 363 19.75 -1.42 17.31
N HIS A 364 19.69 -0.49 18.27
CA HIS A 364 20.19 -0.72 19.62
C HIS A 364 19.31 -1.69 20.43
N ASP A 365 18.04 -1.80 20.06
CA ASP A 365 17.09 -2.71 20.71
C ASP A 365 17.29 -4.18 20.26
N LEU A 366 18.14 -4.43 19.25
CA LEU A 366 18.21 -5.71 18.53
C LEU A 366 19.57 -6.42 18.63
N VAL A 367 19.52 -7.74 18.43
CA VAL A 367 20.68 -8.64 18.28
C VAL A 367 20.51 -9.43 16.98
N PRO A 368 21.47 -9.36 16.03
CA PRO A 368 21.35 -9.98 14.71
C PRO A 368 21.57 -11.50 14.72
N SER A 369 20.98 -12.18 13.74
CA SER A 369 20.88 -13.65 13.58
C SER A 369 22.19 -14.45 13.57
N ASN A 370 23.30 -13.89 13.10
CA ASN A 370 24.45 -14.70 12.62
C ASN A 370 25.82 -14.35 13.21
N THR A 371 25.88 -13.89 14.45
CA THR A 371 27.16 -13.50 15.04
C THR A 371 27.19 -13.72 16.54
N SER A 372 28.40 -13.98 17.07
CA SER A 372 28.69 -13.98 18.51
C SER A 372 27.98 -12.81 19.20
N SER A 373 27.55 -13.00 20.45
CA SER A 373 26.72 -12.07 21.27
C SER A 373 27.21 -10.61 21.38
N THR A 374 28.32 -10.28 20.73
CA THR A 374 28.99 -8.98 20.64
C THR A 374 28.66 -8.16 19.38
N SER A 375 28.07 -8.74 18.33
CA SER A 375 27.79 -7.98 17.09
C SER A 375 26.57 -7.07 17.20
N VAL A 376 26.70 -5.88 16.63
CA VAL A 376 25.70 -4.80 16.69
C VAL A 376 24.88 -4.80 15.40
N MET A 377 23.55 -4.75 15.51
CA MET A 377 22.65 -4.56 14.37
C MET A 377 23.02 -3.24 13.66
N THR A 378 23.12 -3.26 12.33
CA THR A 378 23.41 -2.07 11.54
C THR A 378 22.13 -1.50 10.92
N THR A 379 22.08 -0.18 10.66
CA THR A 379 20.92 0.43 10.01
C THR A 379 20.60 -0.22 8.66
N PRO A 380 21.56 -0.45 7.74
CA PRO A 380 21.26 -1.12 6.48
C PRO A 380 20.64 -2.51 6.67
N GLN A 381 21.18 -3.32 7.59
CA GLN A 381 20.64 -4.64 7.89
C GLN A 381 19.22 -4.55 8.47
N LEU A 382 18.98 -3.64 9.43
CA LEU A 382 17.65 -3.40 9.97
C LEU A 382 16.65 -3.03 8.85
N LYS A 383 17.04 -2.17 7.91
CA LYS A 383 16.16 -1.79 6.79
C LYS A 383 15.84 -2.97 5.87
N ILE A 384 16.81 -3.85 5.61
CA ILE A 384 16.60 -5.07 4.84
C ILE A 384 15.57 -5.99 5.50
N GLU A 385 15.74 -6.25 6.81
CA GLU A 385 14.84 -7.13 7.57
C GLU A 385 13.43 -6.52 7.72
N GLN A 386 13.34 -5.22 7.96
CA GLN A 386 12.08 -4.48 7.98
C GLN A 386 11.35 -4.54 6.62
N LEU A 387 12.05 -4.34 5.50
CA LEU A 387 11.45 -4.43 4.17
C LEU A 387 10.97 -5.86 3.85
N ALA A 388 11.72 -6.88 4.25
CA ALA A 388 11.30 -8.27 4.11
C ALA A 388 10.01 -8.55 4.92
N PHE A 389 9.95 -8.03 6.15
CA PHE A 389 8.77 -8.17 7.01
C PHE A 389 7.55 -7.46 6.42
N ARG A 390 7.71 -6.21 5.95
CA ARG A 390 6.66 -5.45 5.26
C ARG A 390 6.12 -6.18 4.03
N THR A 391 7.02 -6.80 3.26
CA THR A 391 6.65 -7.56 2.06
C THR A 391 5.80 -8.78 2.44
N ALA A 392 6.17 -9.49 3.51
CA ALA A 392 5.35 -10.59 4.04
C ALA A 392 3.96 -10.08 4.46
N GLU A 393 3.85 -9.01 5.24
CA GLU A 393 2.57 -8.44 5.66
C GLU A 393 1.68 -8.00 4.47
N ILE A 394 2.27 -7.44 3.42
CA ILE A 394 1.56 -7.08 2.19
C ILE A 394 0.95 -8.32 1.54
N PHE A 395 1.73 -9.39 1.36
CA PHE A 395 1.23 -10.61 0.70
C PHE A 395 0.24 -11.39 1.57
N GLU A 396 0.40 -11.40 2.89
CA GLU A 396 -0.62 -11.96 3.79
C GLU A 396 -1.93 -11.16 3.71
N THR A 397 -1.85 -9.83 3.58
CA THR A 397 -3.04 -8.99 3.35
C THR A 397 -3.73 -9.39 2.03
N VAL A 398 -2.96 -9.61 0.96
CA VAL A 398 -3.50 -10.11 -0.32
C VAL A 398 -4.17 -11.49 -0.15
N ALA A 399 -3.58 -12.40 0.62
CA ALA A 399 -4.15 -13.71 0.89
C ALA A 399 -5.50 -13.61 1.64
N VAL A 400 -5.61 -12.73 2.64
CA VAL A 400 -6.87 -12.45 3.35
C VAL A 400 -7.92 -11.85 2.40
N LEU A 401 -7.54 -10.90 1.54
CA LEU A 401 -8.43 -10.31 0.54
C LEU A 401 -8.97 -11.37 -0.44
N ARG A 402 -8.13 -12.31 -0.89
CA ARG A 402 -8.58 -13.45 -1.71
C ARG A 402 -9.55 -14.34 -0.96
N ALA A 403 -9.31 -14.62 0.31
CA ALA A 403 -10.24 -15.38 1.13
C ALA A 403 -11.61 -14.70 1.24
N ILE A 404 -11.62 -13.38 1.45
CA ILE A 404 -12.84 -12.56 1.47
C ILE A 404 -13.58 -12.65 0.13
N ASP A 405 -12.87 -12.45 -0.99
CA ASP A 405 -13.45 -12.51 -2.34
C ASP A 405 -13.99 -13.91 -2.67
N ALA A 406 -13.32 -14.97 -2.23
CA ALA A 406 -13.76 -16.36 -2.35
C ALA A 406 -14.98 -16.71 -1.46
N GLY A 407 -15.62 -15.71 -0.83
CA GLY A 407 -16.82 -15.90 -0.02
C GLY A 407 -16.56 -16.28 1.43
N ARG A 408 -15.30 -16.30 1.89
CA ARG A 408 -14.94 -16.60 3.30
C ARG A 408 -15.01 -15.37 4.21
N GLY A 409 -15.61 -14.26 3.76
CA GLY A 409 -15.69 -13.00 4.52
C GLY A 409 -16.26 -13.14 5.94
N ARG A 410 -17.29 -13.97 6.15
CA ARG A 410 -17.83 -14.24 7.50
C ARG A 410 -16.84 -15.00 8.39
N ALA A 411 -16.08 -15.95 7.82
CA ALA A 411 -15.07 -16.70 8.56
C ALA A 411 -13.91 -15.78 8.96
N ILE A 412 -13.45 -14.91 8.05
CA ILE A 412 -12.42 -13.90 8.32
C ILE A 412 -12.86 -12.91 9.40
N ALA A 413 -14.09 -12.39 9.33
CA ALA A 413 -14.65 -11.52 10.36
C ALA A 413 -14.64 -12.20 11.74
N ARG A 414 -15.01 -13.48 11.79
CA ARG A 414 -15.02 -14.26 13.04
C ARG A 414 -13.63 -14.58 13.55
N SER A 415 -12.64 -14.83 12.69
CA SER A 415 -11.26 -15.07 13.12
C SER A 415 -10.57 -13.79 13.55
N SER A 416 -11.06 -12.63 13.11
CA SER A 416 -10.44 -11.37 13.45
C SER A 416 -10.56 -11.00 14.93
N SER A 417 -9.50 -10.45 15.50
CA SER A 417 -9.50 -9.96 16.88
C SER A 417 -9.99 -8.51 17.04
N ARG A 418 -10.44 -7.87 15.95
CA ARG A 418 -10.97 -6.49 15.94
C ARG A 418 -12.48 -6.39 16.09
N ASP A 419 -13.19 -7.52 16.09
CA ASP A 419 -14.65 -7.61 16.25
C ASP A 419 -15.45 -6.71 15.27
N GLU A 420 -14.93 -6.54 14.06
CA GLU A 420 -15.53 -5.81 12.93
C GLU A 420 -15.67 -6.75 11.71
N GLY A 421 -16.42 -6.31 10.72
CA GLY A 421 -16.55 -6.95 9.40
C GLY A 421 -17.67 -8.00 9.30
N LEU A 422 -18.33 -8.37 10.41
CA LEU A 422 -19.37 -9.42 10.41
C LEU A 422 -20.57 -9.09 9.51
N ALA A 423 -20.94 -7.81 9.43
CA ALA A 423 -22.02 -7.33 8.57
C ALA A 423 -21.55 -7.06 7.13
N ALA A 424 -20.38 -6.42 6.99
CA ALA A 424 -19.90 -5.94 5.71
C ALA A 424 -19.21 -7.02 4.86
N LEU A 425 -18.28 -7.81 5.41
CA LEU A 425 -17.45 -8.75 4.63
C LEU A 425 -18.22 -9.81 3.83
N PRO A 426 -19.39 -10.32 4.25
CA PRO A 426 -20.19 -11.21 3.41
C PRO A 426 -20.59 -10.59 2.06
N THR A 427 -20.68 -9.25 1.97
CA THR A 427 -21.06 -8.55 0.74
C THR A 427 -19.93 -8.41 -0.29
N PHE A 428 -18.70 -8.84 0.07
CA PHE A 428 -17.51 -8.77 -0.78
C PHE A 428 -17.30 -10.02 -1.64
N ALA A 429 -18.10 -11.07 -1.44
CA ALA A 429 -17.95 -12.33 -2.17
C ALA A 429 -18.06 -12.10 -3.70
N ARG A 430 -17.00 -12.45 -4.43
CA ARG A 430 -16.84 -12.28 -5.89
C ARG A 430 -16.96 -10.82 -6.34
N ARG A 431 -16.45 -9.88 -5.53
CA ARG A 431 -16.52 -8.43 -5.78
C ARG A 431 -15.15 -7.77 -5.88
N LEU A 432 -14.06 -8.44 -5.57
CA LEU A 432 -12.71 -7.88 -5.65
C LEU A 432 -12.03 -8.35 -6.94
N ASP A 433 -11.45 -7.41 -7.70
CA ASP A 433 -10.66 -7.72 -8.88
C ASP A 433 -9.18 -7.81 -8.52
N LEU A 434 -8.82 -8.93 -7.88
CA LEU A 434 -7.45 -9.21 -7.47
C LEU A 434 -6.58 -9.74 -8.62
N THR A 435 -7.20 -10.24 -9.69
CA THR A 435 -6.49 -10.85 -10.83
C THR A 435 -6.01 -9.80 -11.83
N HIS A 436 -6.87 -8.84 -12.18
CA HIS A 436 -6.56 -7.88 -13.25
C HIS A 436 -6.20 -6.50 -12.73
N ASN A 437 -6.67 -6.12 -11.53
CA ASN A 437 -6.54 -4.78 -11.01
C ASN A 437 -6.09 -4.72 -9.53
N LEU A 438 -5.15 -5.60 -9.14
CA LEU A 438 -4.43 -5.50 -7.87
C LEU A 438 -3.21 -4.58 -7.98
N LEU A 439 -3.21 -3.50 -7.19
CA LEU A 439 -2.09 -2.57 -7.02
C LEU A 439 -1.41 -2.70 -5.66
N ILE A 440 -0.09 -2.55 -5.64
CA ILE A 440 0.64 -2.28 -4.39
C ILE A 440 1.05 -0.81 -4.37
N GLY A 441 0.58 -0.10 -3.35
CA GLY A 441 0.86 1.31 -3.14
C GLY A 441 1.66 1.55 -1.86
N GLY A 442 2.33 2.69 -1.78
CA GLY A 442 2.89 3.12 -0.51
C GLY A 442 3.46 4.53 -0.53
N HIS A 443 3.76 5.04 0.66
CA HIS A 443 4.39 6.36 0.84
C HIS A 443 5.68 6.25 1.66
N SER A 444 6.72 7.01 1.30
CA SER A 444 7.98 7.08 2.05
C SER A 444 8.62 5.69 2.19
N TYR A 445 8.86 5.23 3.42
CA TYR A 445 9.32 3.88 3.67
C TYR A 445 8.38 2.80 3.09
N GLY A 446 7.06 3.05 3.11
CA GLY A 446 6.09 2.16 2.51
C GLY A 446 6.14 2.14 0.99
N ALA A 447 6.56 3.23 0.34
CA ALA A 447 6.81 3.23 -1.10
C ALA A 447 8.01 2.32 -1.45
N THR A 448 9.07 2.34 -0.62
CA THR A 448 10.19 1.39 -0.77
C THR A 448 9.74 -0.06 -0.55
N GLY A 449 8.89 -0.31 0.45
CA GLY A 449 8.26 -1.62 0.68
C GLY A 449 7.41 -2.09 -0.50
N ALA A 450 6.60 -1.19 -1.07
CA ALA A 450 5.81 -1.46 -2.26
C ALA A 450 6.71 -1.89 -3.44
N LEU A 451 7.81 -1.18 -3.71
CA LEU A 451 8.78 -1.58 -4.75
C LEU A 451 9.35 -2.98 -4.52
N GLN A 452 9.58 -3.38 -3.28
CA GLN A 452 10.05 -4.74 -2.95
C GLN A 452 8.99 -5.80 -3.22
N ALA A 453 7.70 -5.48 -3.01
CA ALA A 453 6.59 -6.39 -3.30
C ALA A 453 6.25 -6.51 -4.79
N LEU A 454 6.79 -5.64 -5.65
CA LEU A 454 6.61 -5.68 -7.12
C LEU A 454 7.68 -6.49 -7.86
N LYS A 455 8.46 -7.30 -7.14
CA LYS A 455 9.43 -8.22 -7.76
C LYS A 455 8.71 -9.24 -8.66
N PRO A 456 9.27 -9.56 -9.85
CA PRO A 456 8.83 -10.73 -10.60
C PRO A 456 8.93 -11.96 -9.71
N HIS A 457 7.89 -12.78 -9.69
CA HIS A 457 8.02 -14.16 -9.21
C HIS A 457 8.82 -14.90 -10.28
N ASP A 458 10.14 -15.02 -10.11
CA ASP A 458 10.92 -16.06 -10.78
C ASP A 458 10.76 -17.34 -9.95
N ASP A 459 10.33 -18.43 -10.59
CA ASP A 459 10.13 -19.77 -9.99
C ASP A 459 11.44 -20.46 -9.55
N GLY A 460 12.41 -19.72 -9.02
CA GLY A 460 13.72 -20.29 -8.69
C GLY A 460 14.70 -19.48 -7.86
N ASP A 461 14.35 -18.35 -7.23
CA ASP A 461 15.31 -17.59 -6.41
C ASP A 461 14.98 -17.67 -4.90
N ASP A 462 15.47 -18.76 -4.30
CA ASP A 462 15.57 -18.94 -2.86
C ASP A 462 16.78 -18.13 -2.32
N HIS A 463 16.50 -17.18 -1.43
CA HIS A 463 17.44 -16.44 -0.59
C HIS A 463 18.82 -16.02 -1.17
N ARG A 464 18.94 -14.75 -1.60
CA ARG A 464 20.01 -13.80 -1.19
C ARG A 464 19.80 -12.41 -1.80
N GLN A 465 19.57 -11.41 -0.95
CA GLN A 465 19.72 -10.01 -1.36
C GLN A 465 21.21 -9.73 -1.60
N GLN A 466 21.62 -9.58 -2.86
CA GLN A 466 22.92 -9.00 -3.20
C GLN A 466 22.70 -7.54 -3.63
N PRO A 467 23.35 -6.55 -2.98
CA PRO A 467 23.48 -5.21 -3.55
C PRO A 467 24.44 -5.24 -4.75
N PHE A 468 24.21 -4.37 -5.74
CA PHE A 468 25.03 -4.26 -6.96
C PHE A 468 26.54 -4.36 -6.70
N PRO A 469 27.30 -5.16 -7.48
CA PRO A 469 28.75 -5.22 -7.35
C PRO A 469 29.42 -4.04 -8.06
N LEU A 470 30.29 -3.37 -7.32
CA LEU A 470 31.44 -2.66 -7.88
C LEU A 470 32.42 -3.72 -8.42
N GLU A 471 32.84 -3.49 -9.66
CA GLU A 471 34.00 -4.09 -10.36
C GLU A 471 33.82 -5.49 -10.95
N ALA A 472 34.22 -5.56 -12.23
CA ALA A 472 34.03 -6.65 -13.15
C ALA A 472 35.17 -7.67 -13.08
N ALA A 473 34.85 -8.90 -13.51
CA ALA A 473 35.74 -9.84 -14.18
C ALA A 473 37.08 -10.15 -13.51
N GLU A 474 37.10 -11.16 -12.64
CA GLU A 474 38.21 -12.13 -12.54
C GLU A 474 37.88 -13.19 -11.48
N ALA A 475 37.30 -14.30 -11.93
CA ALA A 475 37.51 -15.64 -11.37
C ALA A 475 36.77 -16.65 -12.25
N ALA A 476 37.19 -16.71 -13.51
CA ALA A 476 36.88 -17.75 -14.47
C ALA A 476 37.54 -19.11 -14.12
N GLU A 477 37.66 -19.43 -12.83
CA GLU A 477 38.34 -20.64 -12.32
C GLU A 477 37.42 -21.50 -11.43
N ALA A 478 36.10 -21.36 -11.59
CA ALA A 478 35.10 -22.28 -11.04
C ALA A 478 34.40 -23.10 -12.16
N ALA A 479 34.92 -23.05 -13.38
CA ALA A 479 34.34 -23.72 -14.55
C ALA A 479 34.70 -25.22 -14.66
N THR A 480 35.68 -25.71 -13.90
CA THR A 480 36.14 -27.12 -13.99
C THR A 480 35.48 -28.05 -12.98
N ALA A 481 34.81 -27.52 -11.94
CA ALA A 481 33.99 -28.31 -11.01
C ALA A 481 32.56 -28.56 -11.54
N LYS A 482 32.12 -27.76 -12.51
CA LYS A 482 30.76 -27.81 -13.10
C LYS A 482 30.58 -28.90 -14.17
N ALA A 483 31.68 -29.52 -14.63
CA ALA A 483 31.64 -30.61 -15.61
C ALA A 483 31.41 -31.99 -14.96
N LYS A 484 31.97 -32.25 -13.76
CA LYS A 484 31.75 -33.52 -13.03
C LYS A 484 30.39 -33.59 -12.31
N ALA A 485 29.82 -32.44 -11.94
CA ALA A 485 28.47 -32.38 -11.39
C ALA A 485 27.36 -32.61 -12.44
N ARG A 486 27.64 -32.31 -13.73
CA ARG A 486 26.70 -32.55 -14.84
C ARG A 486 26.53 -34.02 -15.21
N GLU A 487 27.53 -34.85 -14.92
CA GLU A 487 27.47 -36.30 -15.17
C GLU A 487 26.73 -37.05 -14.04
N ALA A 488 26.79 -36.53 -12.80
CA ALA A 488 25.97 -37.03 -11.69
C ALA A 488 24.51 -36.51 -11.73
N ALA A 489 24.29 -35.29 -12.26
CA ALA A 489 22.95 -34.73 -12.41
C ALA A 489 22.16 -35.37 -13.57
N ALA A 490 22.82 -35.87 -14.63
CA ALA A 490 22.15 -36.60 -15.71
C ALA A 490 21.60 -37.98 -15.27
N ALA A 491 22.08 -38.53 -14.16
CA ALA A 491 21.59 -39.80 -13.59
C ALA A 491 20.53 -39.61 -12.48
N ALA A 492 20.33 -38.38 -11.99
CA ALA A 492 19.33 -38.05 -10.96
C ALA A 492 18.20 -37.12 -11.47
N ALA A 493 18.38 -36.45 -12.62
CA ALA A 493 17.40 -35.55 -13.24
C ALA A 493 16.43 -36.25 -14.21
N THR A 494 15.92 -37.42 -13.81
CA THR A 494 14.71 -38.04 -14.41
C THR A 494 13.54 -38.15 -13.43
N ALA A 495 13.58 -37.49 -12.27
CA ALA A 495 12.41 -37.33 -11.41
C ALA A 495 12.47 -36.06 -10.56
N ALA A 496 11.33 -35.34 -10.51
CA ALA A 496 11.03 -34.12 -9.76
C ALA A 496 11.56 -32.80 -10.36
N THR A 497 10.87 -32.41 -11.43
CA THR A 497 10.78 -31.07 -11.98
C THR A 497 10.06 -30.12 -11.02
N SER A 498 10.34 -28.83 -11.19
CA SER A 498 9.38 -27.73 -11.03
C SER A 498 8.18 -27.86 -12.00
N ASP A 499 7.69 -29.08 -12.27
CA ASP A 499 6.46 -29.32 -13.02
C ASP A 499 5.33 -29.39 -12.03
N THR A 500 4.42 -28.44 -12.15
CA THR A 500 3.04 -28.58 -11.71
C THR A 500 2.43 -29.92 -12.14
N ALA A 501 2.75 -30.43 -13.33
CA ALA A 501 2.28 -31.74 -13.81
C ALA A 501 2.81 -32.95 -13.01
N ALA A 502 4.04 -32.90 -12.48
CA ALA A 502 4.60 -33.96 -11.64
C ALA A 502 4.01 -33.93 -10.22
N LEU A 503 3.70 -32.73 -9.71
CA LEU A 503 3.02 -32.54 -8.42
C LEU A 503 1.56 -32.99 -8.48
N GLU A 504 0.84 -32.71 -9.56
CA GLU A 504 -0.55 -33.13 -9.78
C GLU A 504 -0.66 -34.66 -9.88
N ALA A 505 0.25 -35.31 -10.62
CA ALA A 505 0.28 -36.77 -10.73
C ALA A 505 0.63 -37.47 -9.39
N ALA A 506 1.55 -36.90 -8.62
CA ALA A 506 1.88 -37.38 -7.27
C ALA A 506 0.69 -37.21 -6.30
N THR A 507 -0.06 -36.12 -6.42
CA THR A 507 -1.25 -35.85 -5.59
C THR A 507 -2.38 -36.84 -5.88
N ALA A 508 -2.69 -37.10 -7.16
CA ALA A 508 -3.70 -38.09 -7.55
C ALA A 508 -3.37 -39.52 -7.07
N THR A 509 -2.07 -39.87 -7.07
CA THR A 509 -1.59 -41.17 -6.57
C THR A 509 -1.77 -41.29 -5.05
N LEU A 510 -1.50 -40.21 -4.30
CA LEU A 510 -1.66 -40.18 -2.84
C LEU A 510 -3.14 -40.17 -2.41
N GLU A 511 -4.02 -39.52 -3.17
CA GLU A 511 -5.48 -39.54 -2.92
C GLU A 511 -6.07 -40.94 -3.14
N THR A 512 -5.62 -41.65 -4.18
CA THR A 512 -6.04 -43.04 -4.46
C THR A 512 -5.59 -43.99 -3.34
N ALA A 513 -4.33 -43.90 -2.92
CA ALA A 513 -3.79 -44.68 -1.80
C ALA A 513 -4.53 -44.40 -0.48
N ALA A 514 -4.96 -43.16 -0.24
CA ALA A 514 -5.75 -42.80 0.94
C ALA A 514 -7.16 -43.41 0.93
N THR A 515 -7.78 -43.56 -0.25
CA THR A 515 -9.11 -44.19 -0.37
C THR A 515 -9.06 -45.70 -0.16
N GLU A 516 -8.01 -46.36 -0.65
CA GLU A 516 -7.83 -47.81 -0.48
C GLU A 516 -7.55 -48.16 0.99
N ALA A 517 -6.64 -47.43 1.66
CA ALA A 517 -6.34 -47.62 3.08
C ALA A 517 -7.58 -47.40 3.97
N ALA A 518 -8.46 -46.45 3.61
CA ALA A 518 -9.71 -46.23 4.33
C ALA A 518 -10.72 -47.40 4.19
N ALA A 519 -10.75 -48.08 3.04
CA ALA A 519 -11.59 -49.25 2.83
C ALA A 519 -11.10 -50.48 3.62
N GLU A 520 -9.79 -50.66 3.72
CA GLU A 520 -9.17 -51.71 4.54
C GLU A 520 -9.40 -51.47 6.04
N ALA A 521 -9.25 -50.22 6.50
CA ALA A 521 -9.56 -49.84 7.88
C ALA A 521 -11.02 -50.10 8.26
N ALA A 522 -11.96 -49.85 7.34
CA ALA A 522 -13.38 -50.14 7.56
C ALA A 522 -13.66 -51.64 7.69
N THR A 523 -12.99 -52.46 6.87
CA THR A 523 -13.11 -53.93 6.88
C THR A 523 -12.50 -54.55 8.15
N ALA A 524 -11.33 -54.07 8.57
CA ALA A 524 -10.69 -54.50 9.81
C ALA A 524 -11.53 -54.16 11.05
N LYS A 525 -12.16 -52.98 11.07
CA LYS A 525 -13.07 -52.55 12.14
C LYS A 525 -14.34 -53.40 12.21
N ALA A 526 -14.84 -53.91 11.08
CA ALA A 526 -15.99 -54.82 11.05
C ALA A 526 -15.64 -56.19 11.66
N LYS A 527 -14.48 -56.77 11.31
CA LYS A 527 -14.00 -58.03 11.90
C LYS A 527 -13.70 -57.92 13.41
N ALA A 528 -13.13 -56.80 13.85
CA ALA A 528 -12.87 -56.57 15.28
C ALA A 528 -14.17 -56.53 16.12
N ARG A 529 -15.26 -55.99 15.56
CA ARG A 529 -16.58 -55.97 16.21
C ARG A 529 -17.18 -57.37 16.34
N GLU A 530 -16.97 -58.23 15.36
CA GLU A 530 -17.42 -59.63 15.37
C GLU A 530 -16.63 -60.48 16.39
N ALA A 531 -15.31 -60.29 16.48
CA ALA A 531 -14.44 -60.96 17.45
C ALA A 531 -14.67 -60.49 18.90
N ALA A 532 -15.09 -59.24 19.10
CA ALA A 532 -15.45 -58.73 20.42
C ALA A 532 -16.71 -59.42 21.00
N ALA A 533 -17.61 -59.90 20.15
CA ALA A 533 -18.82 -60.61 20.56
C ALA A 533 -18.55 -62.04 21.07
N THR A 534 -17.38 -62.63 20.75
CA THR A 534 -17.03 -64.03 21.07
C THR A 534 -15.91 -64.18 22.11
N GLY A 535 -15.45 -63.08 22.73
CA GLY A 535 -14.50 -63.10 23.84
C GLY A 535 -13.02 -63.21 23.46
N ALA A 536 -12.66 -63.16 22.17
CA ALA A 536 -11.28 -63.23 21.66
C ALA A 536 -10.78 -61.86 21.11
N ALA A 537 -11.14 -60.77 21.78
CA ALA A 537 -11.15 -59.43 21.20
C ALA A 537 -9.77 -58.74 21.01
N THR A 538 -8.71 -59.21 21.68
CA THR A 538 -7.47 -58.42 21.84
C THR A 538 -6.63 -58.33 20.57
N GLY A 539 -6.54 -59.40 19.77
CA GLY A 539 -5.76 -59.40 18.52
C GLY A 539 -6.41 -58.57 17.41
N ALA A 540 -7.68 -58.84 17.12
CA ALA A 540 -8.42 -58.18 16.04
C ALA A 540 -8.64 -56.68 16.29
N ALA A 541 -8.78 -56.25 17.55
CA ALA A 541 -8.87 -54.84 17.89
C ALA A 541 -7.55 -54.08 17.64
N THR A 542 -6.41 -54.74 17.86
CA THR A 542 -5.08 -54.16 17.62
C THR A 542 -4.82 -54.00 16.12
N GLU A 543 -5.22 -54.98 15.31
CA GLU A 543 -5.11 -54.94 13.85
C GLU A 543 -6.02 -53.86 13.23
N ALA A 544 -7.26 -53.73 13.73
CA ALA A 544 -8.15 -52.65 13.32
C ALA A 544 -7.63 -51.26 13.70
N ALA A 545 -6.96 -51.12 14.85
CA ALA A 545 -6.32 -49.87 15.25
C ALA A 545 -5.14 -49.50 14.33
N GLY A 546 -4.35 -50.49 13.90
CA GLY A 546 -3.27 -50.30 12.93
C GLY A 546 -3.77 -49.81 11.58
N ALA A 547 -4.77 -50.48 11.00
CA ALA A 547 -5.34 -50.12 9.70
C ALA A 547 -6.01 -48.72 9.72
N VAL A 548 -6.66 -48.34 10.83
CA VAL A 548 -7.23 -46.98 10.99
C VAL A 548 -6.12 -45.92 11.08
N ALA A 549 -5.00 -46.21 11.73
CA ALA A 549 -3.86 -45.30 11.81
C ALA A 549 -3.19 -45.11 10.44
N GLU A 550 -3.09 -46.17 9.65
CA GLU A 550 -2.52 -46.13 8.30
C GLU A 550 -3.44 -45.35 7.33
N ALA A 551 -4.76 -45.57 7.41
CA ALA A 551 -5.74 -44.79 6.66
C ALA A 551 -5.72 -43.30 7.02
N ALA A 552 -5.54 -42.97 8.31
CA ALA A 552 -5.42 -41.59 8.77
C ALA A 552 -4.13 -40.93 8.27
N ALA A 553 -3.01 -41.65 8.27
CA ALA A 553 -1.73 -41.17 7.75
C ALA A 553 -1.74 -40.96 6.23
N ALA A 554 -2.36 -41.89 5.48
CA ALA A 554 -2.51 -41.76 4.03
C ALA A 554 -3.42 -40.56 3.67
N LYS A 555 -4.51 -40.37 4.40
CA LYS A 555 -5.41 -39.20 4.22
C LYS A 555 -4.77 -37.88 4.61
N ALA A 556 -3.86 -37.87 5.58
CA ALA A 556 -3.07 -36.69 5.95
C ALA A 556 -2.08 -36.31 4.83
N LYS A 557 -1.36 -37.29 4.26
CA LYS A 557 -0.44 -37.07 3.13
C LYS A 557 -1.16 -36.62 1.85
N ALA A 558 -2.34 -37.17 1.57
CA ALA A 558 -3.16 -36.72 0.46
C ALA A 558 -3.54 -35.25 0.61
N ARG A 559 -4.03 -34.83 1.80
CA ARG A 559 -4.37 -33.42 2.08
C ARG A 559 -3.17 -32.47 1.99
N GLU A 560 -2.00 -32.93 2.43
CA GLU A 560 -0.76 -32.17 2.37
C GLU A 560 -0.28 -31.98 0.91
N ALA A 561 -0.48 -32.97 0.05
CA ALA A 561 -0.21 -32.88 -1.39
C ALA A 561 -1.23 -32.01 -2.15
N THR A 562 -2.52 -32.10 -1.80
CA THR A 562 -3.57 -31.22 -2.37
C THR A 562 -3.35 -29.75 -1.95
N ALA A 563 -2.92 -29.50 -0.71
CA ALA A 563 -2.55 -28.17 -0.22
C ALA A 563 -1.27 -27.63 -0.89
N ALA A 564 -0.28 -28.48 -1.14
CA ALA A 564 0.95 -28.11 -1.85
C ALA A 564 0.68 -27.78 -3.33
N THR A 565 -0.23 -28.49 -4.00
CA THR A 565 -0.61 -28.24 -5.40
C THR A 565 -1.45 -26.96 -5.55
N GLY A 566 -2.35 -26.69 -4.60
CA GLY A 566 -3.11 -25.43 -4.55
C GLY A 566 -2.27 -24.20 -4.19
N ALA A 567 -1.15 -24.38 -3.48
CA ALA A 567 -0.19 -23.32 -3.18
C ALA A 567 0.77 -23.02 -4.35
N ALA A 568 1.02 -23.98 -5.24
CA ALA A 568 1.93 -23.83 -6.39
C ALA A 568 1.28 -23.20 -7.63
N THR A 569 -0.06 -23.15 -7.76
CA THR A 569 -0.75 -22.69 -8.98
C THR A 569 -1.54 -21.37 -8.85
N GLY A 570 -1.34 -20.58 -7.78
CA GLY A 570 -2.21 -19.44 -7.43
C GLY A 570 -1.55 -18.16 -6.92
N ALA A 571 -0.29 -17.84 -7.26
CA ALA A 571 0.31 -16.55 -6.89
C ALA A 571 -0.24 -15.41 -7.77
N VAL A 572 -1.31 -14.72 -7.37
CA VAL A 572 -1.66 -13.43 -8.02
C VAL A 572 -0.54 -12.42 -7.74
N SER A 573 0.18 -12.11 -8.81
CA SER A 573 1.17 -11.05 -8.85
C SER A 573 0.46 -9.71 -8.97
N PRO A 574 0.93 -8.67 -8.27
CA PRO A 574 0.43 -7.32 -8.48
C PRO A 574 0.51 -6.93 -9.96
N ARG A 575 -0.47 -6.17 -10.45
CA ARG A 575 -0.53 -5.73 -11.85
C ARG A 575 0.11 -4.36 -12.08
N GLY A 576 0.52 -3.69 -11.00
CA GLY A 576 1.27 -2.44 -11.05
C GLY A 576 1.56 -1.90 -9.66
N GLY A 577 2.23 -0.74 -9.62
CA GLY A 577 2.55 -0.06 -8.38
C GLY A 577 2.41 1.45 -8.39
N ILE A 578 2.05 2.02 -7.25
CA ILE A 578 2.06 3.47 -7.00
C ILE A 578 2.99 3.78 -5.82
N CYS A 579 4.08 4.48 -6.08
CA CYS A 579 5.09 4.79 -5.07
C CYS A 579 5.20 6.31 -4.86
N LEU A 580 4.80 6.76 -3.67
CA LEU A 580 4.76 8.18 -3.31
C LEU A 580 5.99 8.51 -2.45
N ASP A 581 6.86 9.39 -2.95
CA ASP A 581 8.13 9.74 -2.28
C ASP A 581 8.93 8.52 -1.77
N PRO A 582 9.43 7.60 -2.62
CA PRO A 582 10.32 6.53 -2.18
C PRO A 582 11.38 6.99 -1.17
N GLY A 583 11.61 6.18 -0.14
CA GLY A 583 12.33 6.61 1.05
C GLY A 583 13.84 6.76 0.87
N LYS A 584 14.39 7.91 1.29
CA LYS A 584 15.81 8.28 1.15
C LYS A 584 16.80 7.51 2.02
N ALA A 585 16.30 6.81 3.02
CA ALA A 585 17.10 6.01 3.96
C ALA A 585 16.34 4.73 4.35
N SER A 586 15.51 4.24 3.43
CA SER A 586 14.53 3.18 3.66
C SER A 586 15.03 1.80 3.23
N GLY A 587 16.34 1.61 3.08
CA GLY A 587 16.92 0.40 2.50
C GLY A 587 16.91 0.43 0.98
N PRO A 588 17.37 -0.65 0.31
CA PRO A 588 17.59 -0.67 -1.13
C PRO A 588 16.28 -0.53 -1.93
N LEU A 589 16.35 0.13 -3.10
CA LEU A 589 15.25 0.14 -4.07
C LEU A 589 15.35 -1.11 -4.95
N ASN A 590 14.21 -1.70 -5.30
CA ASN A 590 14.15 -2.82 -6.22
C ASN A 590 14.21 -2.33 -7.68
N ALA A 591 15.31 -2.60 -8.38
CA ALA A 591 15.45 -2.26 -9.79
C ALA A 591 14.78 -3.27 -10.74
N HIS A 592 14.40 -4.45 -10.25
CA HIS A 592 13.79 -5.53 -11.03
C HIS A 592 12.28 -5.52 -10.82
N ILE A 593 11.61 -4.70 -11.62
CA ILE A 593 10.14 -4.59 -11.65
C ILE A 593 9.71 -4.79 -13.11
N SER A 594 8.76 -5.70 -13.31
CA SER A 594 8.22 -6.13 -14.61
C SER A 594 6.76 -5.71 -14.83
N VAL A 595 6.22 -4.89 -13.94
CA VAL A 595 4.83 -4.39 -13.99
C VAL A 595 4.80 -2.88 -14.09
N PRO A 596 3.72 -2.27 -14.64
CA PRO A 596 3.59 -0.83 -14.72
C PRO A 596 3.82 -0.11 -13.39
N LEU A 597 4.49 1.04 -13.42
CA LEU A 597 4.90 1.76 -12.21
C LEU A 597 4.66 3.27 -12.33
N LEU A 598 3.93 3.84 -11.38
CA LEU A 598 3.82 5.27 -11.18
C LEU A 598 4.61 5.68 -9.93
N VAL A 599 5.58 6.57 -10.10
CA VAL A 599 6.29 7.21 -8.99
C VAL A 599 5.97 8.70 -8.95
N VAL A 600 5.48 9.17 -7.80
CA VAL A 600 5.15 10.58 -7.58
C VAL A 600 6.02 11.12 -6.45
N HIS A 601 6.83 12.13 -6.75
CA HIS A 601 7.55 12.89 -5.74
C HIS A 601 6.80 14.15 -5.32
N SER A 602 6.99 14.59 -4.09
CA SER A 602 6.71 15.95 -3.65
C SER A 602 7.85 16.90 -4.01
N ALA A 603 7.55 18.19 -4.20
CA ALA A 603 8.56 19.18 -4.54
C ALA A 603 9.68 19.28 -3.49
N SER A 604 9.34 19.17 -2.20
CA SER A 604 10.35 19.17 -1.13
C SER A 604 11.28 17.96 -1.20
N TRP A 605 10.74 16.80 -1.61
CA TRP A 605 11.50 15.57 -1.69
C TRP A 605 12.48 15.61 -2.86
N SER A 606 12.04 16.10 -4.03
CA SER A 606 12.89 16.29 -5.21
C SER A 606 13.93 17.41 -5.04
N ARG A 607 13.62 18.49 -4.29
CA ARG A 607 14.57 19.60 -4.01
C ARG A 607 15.82 19.17 -3.24
N GLN A 608 15.68 18.20 -2.35
CA GLN A 608 16.76 17.71 -1.50
C GLN A 608 17.69 16.78 -2.31
N GLN A 609 18.40 17.35 -3.29
CA GLN A 609 19.29 16.65 -4.23
C GLN A 609 20.55 16.06 -3.55
N HIS A 610 20.97 16.62 -2.40
CA HIS A 610 22.18 16.19 -1.68
C HIS A 610 21.99 14.94 -0.81
N SER A 611 20.78 14.39 -0.72
CA SER A 611 20.57 13.14 0.00
C SER A 611 21.16 12.00 -0.82
N LEU A 612 22.27 11.42 -0.35
CA LEU A 612 22.87 10.25 -0.96
C LEU A 612 22.07 9.00 -0.58
N PHE A 613 21.58 8.30 -1.60
CA PHE A 613 20.96 7.01 -1.51
C PHE A 613 21.92 5.99 -2.14
N PHE A 614 22.56 5.15 -1.31
CA PHE A 614 23.61 4.21 -1.76
C PHE A 614 24.69 4.85 -2.63
N GLY A 615 25.23 5.99 -2.18
CA GLY A 615 26.33 6.68 -2.88
C GLY A 615 25.92 7.51 -4.09
N ARG A 616 24.62 7.58 -4.43
CA ARG A 616 24.11 8.38 -5.56
C ARG A 616 23.04 9.38 -5.11
N PRO A 617 22.83 10.52 -5.81
CA PRO A 617 21.71 11.41 -5.52
C PRO A 617 20.38 10.67 -5.61
N HIS A 618 19.55 10.76 -4.57
CA HIS A 618 18.30 10.00 -4.47
C HIS A 618 17.36 10.21 -5.67
N PHE A 619 17.21 11.46 -6.14
CA PHE A 619 16.35 11.78 -7.27
C PHE A 619 16.78 11.03 -8.54
N ASP A 620 18.08 11.00 -8.83
CA ASP A 620 18.62 10.30 -10.00
C ASP A 620 18.47 8.78 -9.86
N ALA A 621 18.69 8.24 -8.65
CA ALA A 621 18.49 6.80 -8.40
C ALA A 621 17.04 6.37 -8.68
N VAL A 622 16.05 7.17 -8.25
CA VAL A 622 14.63 6.91 -8.54
C VAL A 622 14.31 7.09 -10.02
N ARG A 623 14.79 8.17 -10.65
CA ARG A 623 14.58 8.39 -12.10
C ARG A 623 15.09 7.23 -12.93
N ASP A 624 16.33 6.81 -12.68
CA ASP A 624 16.98 5.76 -13.45
C ASP A 624 16.32 4.39 -13.21
N LEU A 625 15.84 4.12 -11.99
CA LEU A 625 15.02 2.94 -11.71
C LEU A 625 13.75 2.95 -12.56
N VAL A 626 12.99 4.05 -12.55
CA VAL A 626 11.73 4.15 -13.30
C VAL A 626 11.97 4.10 -14.80
N ALA A 627 13.04 4.70 -15.31
CA ALA A 627 13.46 4.58 -16.70
C ALA A 627 13.73 3.12 -17.08
N GLY A 628 14.44 2.37 -16.24
CA GLY A 628 14.64 0.93 -16.45
C GLY A 628 13.33 0.14 -16.44
N VAL A 629 12.36 0.51 -15.60
CA VAL A 629 11.02 -0.10 -15.63
C VAL A 629 10.31 0.23 -16.94
N LEU A 630 10.36 1.49 -17.38
CA LEU A 630 9.76 1.92 -18.65
C LEU A 630 10.32 1.12 -19.83
N GLU A 631 11.62 0.88 -19.88
CA GLU A 631 12.24 0.06 -20.93
C GLU A 631 11.67 -1.36 -21.00
N ARG A 632 11.42 -1.97 -19.83
CA ARG A 632 10.91 -3.35 -19.71
C ARG A 632 9.41 -3.45 -19.94
N THR A 633 8.62 -2.53 -19.40
CA THR A 633 7.16 -2.65 -19.34
C THR A 633 6.43 -1.76 -20.36
N ARG A 634 7.14 -0.78 -20.93
CA ARG A 634 6.58 0.31 -21.76
C ARG A 634 5.54 1.17 -21.04
N ALA A 635 5.45 1.06 -19.71
CA ALA A 635 4.44 1.74 -18.90
C ALA A 635 5.04 2.11 -17.54
N ALA A 636 5.82 3.19 -17.50
CA ALA A 636 6.27 3.75 -16.24
C ALA A 636 6.38 5.27 -16.28
N TRP A 637 6.05 5.90 -15.15
CA TRP A 637 6.01 7.35 -14.98
C TRP A 637 6.79 7.76 -13.75
N PHE A 638 7.56 8.84 -13.88
CA PHE A 638 8.14 9.54 -12.74
C PHE A 638 7.81 11.02 -12.84
N VAL A 639 7.06 11.51 -11.86
CA VAL A 639 6.58 12.90 -11.82
C VAL A 639 6.87 13.55 -10.48
N THR A 640 7.00 14.88 -10.46
CA THR A 640 7.07 15.68 -9.22
C THR A 640 5.85 16.60 -9.13
N ALA A 641 5.09 16.48 -8.05
CA ALA A 641 4.03 17.41 -7.67
C ALA A 641 4.63 18.69 -7.08
N LEU A 642 4.40 19.81 -7.76
CA LEU A 642 4.93 21.12 -7.39
C LEU A 642 4.16 21.73 -6.22
N GLY A 643 4.89 22.48 -5.39
CA GLY A 643 4.33 23.17 -4.22
C GLY A 643 3.92 22.27 -3.04
N THR A 644 4.09 20.96 -3.17
CA THR A 644 3.87 19.98 -2.10
C THR A 644 5.14 19.70 -1.30
N SER A 645 4.96 19.12 -0.12
CA SER A 645 6.00 18.57 0.74
C SER A 645 5.78 17.11 1.06
N HIS A 646 6.78 16.43 1.62
CA HIS A 646 6.70 15.01 1.94
C HIS A 646 5.43 14.58 2.70
N PRO A 647 4.98 15.28 3.76
CA PRO A 647 3.74 14.90 4.44
C PRO A 647 2.46 15.28 3.68
N SER A 648 2.51 15.92 2.50
CA SER A 648 1.32 16.48 1.83
C SER A 648 0.27 15.44 1.44
N VAL A 649 0.66 14.16 1.31
CA VAL A 649 -0.27 13.06 1.05
C VAL A 649 -0.86 12.45 2.34
N THR A 650 -0.33 12.79 3.51
CA THR A 650 -0.84 12.30 4.80
C THR A 650 -1.97 13.20 5.32
N ASP A 651 -2.65 12.74 6.36
CA ASP A 651 -3.70 13.51 7.02
C ASP A 651 -3.14 14.71 7.81
N ALA A 652 -1.86 14.68 8.19
CA ALA A 652 -1.28 15.66 9.11
C ALA A 652 -1.40 17.11 8.60
N PRO A 653 -1.09 17.43 7.32
CA PRO A 653 -1.31 18.76 6.78
C PRO A 653 -2.78 19.23 6.74
N LEU A 654 -3.77 18.32 6.75
CA LEU A 654 -5.18 18.70 6.81
C LEU A 654 -5.57 19.12 8.23
N LEU A 655 -4.99 18.45 9.23
CA LEU A 655 -5.22 18.73 10.63
C LEU A 655 -4.48 19.98 11.11
N GLN A 656 -3.28 20.22 10.58
CA GLN A 656 -2.42 21.36 10.96
C GLN A 656 -1.81 22.09 9.75
N PRO A 657 -2.62 22.67 8.85
CA PRO A 657 -2.15 23.24 7.58
C PRO A 657 -1.18 24.41 7.76
N ARG A 658 -1.41 25.28 8.75
CA ARG A 658 -0.58 26.47 9.00
C ARG A 658 0.79 26.10 9.56
N LEU A 659 0.84 25.19 10.52
CA LEU A 659 2.10 24.75 11.11
C LEU A 659 2.95 24.01 10.08
N LEU A 660 2.36 23.08 9.34
CA LEU A 660 3.09 22.24 8.39
C LEU A 660 3.49 22.99 7.12
N SER A 661 2.68 23.93 6.62
CA SER A 661 3.12 24.82 5.53
C SER A 661 4.33 25.65 5.95
N TRP A 662 4.34 26.19 7.18
CA TRP A 662 5.47 26.97 7.70
C TRP A 662 6.75 26.12 7.89
N THR A 663 6.65 24.92 8.45
CA THR A 663 7.82 24.08 8.73
C THR A 663 8.36 23.36 7.50
N THR A 664 7.50 22.96 6.56
CA THR A 664 7.90 22.15 5.40
C THR A 664 8.17 22.96 4.13
N GLY A 665 7.75 24.23 4.12
CA GLY A 665 7.83 25.10 2.94
C GLY A 665 6.88 24.69 1.81
N ALA A 666 5.85 23.89 2.10
CA ALA A 666 4.74 23.65 1.17
C ALA A 666 3.95 24.95 0.96
N ASN A 667 3.66 25.27 -0.30
CA ASN A 667 2.96 26.49 -0.68
C ASN A 667 1.67 26.23 -1.48
N LEU A 668 1.43 24.99 -1.91
CA LEU A 668 0.15 24.57 -2.46
C LEU A 668 -0.87 24.39 -1.32
N ASN A 669 -2.15 24.65 -1.60
CA ASN A 669 -3.21 24.38 -0.63
C ASN A 669 -3.24 22.88 -0.30
N THR A 670 -3.36 22.50 0.97
CA THR A 670 -3.32 21.08 1.37
C THR A 670 -4.39 20.23 0.69
N THR A 671 -5.62 20.73 0.60
CA THR A 671 -6.73 19.97 0.01
C THR A 671 -6.51 19.81 -1.49
N GLU A 672 -6.06 20.87 -2.16
CA GLU A 672 -5.68 20.83 -3.57
C GLU A 672 -4.54 19.82 -3.82
N ALA A 673 -3.49 19.86 -3.00
CA ALA A 673 -2.36 18.94 -3.07
C ALA A 673 -2.80 17.48 -2.95
N LEU A 674 -3.64 17.17 -1.94
CA LEU A 674 -4.18 15.82 -1.75
C LEU A 674 -4.99 15.36 -2.97
N GLN A 675 -5.85 16.23 -3.51
CA GLN A 675 -6.68 15.92 -4.67
C GLN A 675 -5.85 15.63 -5.92
N GLU A 676 -4.71 16.30 -6.10
CA GLU A 676 -3.79 15.99 -7.20
C GLU A 676 -3.15 14.60 -7.05
N TYR A 677 -2.78 14.17 -5.83
CA TYR A 677 -2.34 12.79 -5.59
C TYR A 677 -3.45 11.77 -5.88
N VAL A 678 -4.69 12.06 -5.46
CA VAL A 678 -5.85 11.19 -5.74
C VAL A 678 -6.10 11.09 -7.25
N ARG A 679 -6.04 12.22 -7.96
CA ARG A 679 -6.30 12.31 -9.40
C ARG A 679 -5.31 11.49 -10.21
N VAL A 680 -4.00 11.68 -10.00
CA VAL A 680 -3.00 10.91 -10.74
C VAL A 680 -3.08 9.40 -10.43
N SER A 681 -3.38 9.04 -9.19
CA SER A 681 -3.57 7.63 -8.81
C SER A 681 -4.82 7.02 -9.46
N HIS A 682 -5.92 7.77 -9.54
CA HIS A 682 -7.13 7.38 -10.27
C HIS A 682 -6.84 7.20 -11.77
N ASP A 683 -6.12 8.14 -12.39
CA ASP A 683 -5.71 8.07 -13.79
C ASP A 683 -4.85 6.82 -14.07
N PHE A 684 -3.97 6.46 -13.14
CA PHE A 684 -3.15 5.25 -13.25
C PHE A 684 -3.97 3.95 -13.11
N PHE A 685 -4.93 3.90 -12.19
CA PHE A 685 -5.88 2.78 -12.14
C PHE A 685 -6.64 2.63 -13.46
N ARG A 686 -7.11 3.74 -14.04
CA ARG A 686 -7.79 3.72 -15.34
C ARG A 686 -6.89 3.22 -16.45
N PHE A 687 -5.61 3.61 -16.44
CA PHE A 687 -4.63 3.09 -17.38
C PHE A 687 -4.51 1.57 -17.29
N LEU A 688 -4.46 0.99 -16.10
CA LEU A 688 -4.36 -0.47 -15.96
C LEU A 688 -5.58 -1.21 -16.47
N SER A 689 -6.78 -0.62 -16.32
CA SER A 689 -8.02 -1.23 -16.80
C SER A 689 -8.27 -1.03 -18.29
N THR A 690 -7.84 0.12 -18.87
CA THR A 690 -8.22 0.52 -20.24
C THR A 690 -7.08 0.61 -21.23
N GLY A 691 -5.83 0.65 -20.76
CA GLY A 691 -4.65 1.01 -21.54
C GLY A 691 -4.54 2.49 -21.89
N ALA A 692 -5.57 3.31 -21.65
CA ALA A 692 -5.53 4.74 -21.90
C ALA A 692 -4.85 5.47 -20.74
N ALA A 693 -3.88 6.33 -21.04
CA ALA A 693 -3.18 7.15 -20.06
C ALA A 693 -3.75 8.58 -20.07
N PRO A 694 -4.78 8.91 -19.27
CA PRO A 694 -5.38 10.25 -19.27
C PRO A 694 -4.56 11.25 -18.45
N GLY A 695 -4.96 12.52 -18.56
CA GLY A 695 -4.42 13.59 -17.72
C GLY A 695 -2.91 13.72 -17.88
N ILE A 696 -2.20 13.82 -16.76
CA ILE A 696 -0.74 14.00 -16.78
C ILE A 696 0.03 12.76 -17.26
N LEU A 697 -0.63 11.60 -17.34
CA LEU A 697 0.00 10.37 -17.82
C LEU A 697 0.14 10.35 -19.35
N ALA A 698 -0.63 11.18 -20.07
CA ALA A 698 -0.53 11.38 -21.52
C ALA A 698 0.67 12.25 -21.93
N GLU A 699 1.24 12.96 -20.97
CA GLU A 699 2.14 14.08 -21.24
C GLU A 699 3.59 13.61 -21.37
N GLU A 700 4.31 14.21 -22.31
CA GLU A 700 5.73 13.91 -22.54
C GLU A 700 6.61 14.46 -21.41
N VAL A 701 7.87 14.00 -21.39
CA VAL A 701 8.88 14.50 -20.46
C VAL A 701 9.04 16.02 -20.58
N THR A 702 8.85 16.73 -19.47
CA THR A 702 9.04 18.19 -19.39
C THR A 702 10.38 18.56 -18.76
N HIS A 703 10.92 17.70 -17.89
CA HIS A 703 12.12 17.98 -17.08
C HIS A 703 12.98 16.72 -16.90
N LYS A 704 14.20 16.66 -17.46
CA LYS A 704 15.12 15.51 -17.20
C LYS A 704 15.74 15.54 -15.80
N LYS A 705 15.89 16.74 -15.25
CA LYS A 705 16.36 17.02 -13.89
C LYS A 705 15.34 17.90 -13.18
N TYR A 706 15.30 17.80 -11.85
CA TYR A 706 14.37 18.61 -11.07
C TYR A 706 14.63 20.12 -11.29
N GLY A 707 13.61 20.84 -11.74
CA GLY A 707 13.67 22.30 -11.97
C GLY A 707 14.30 22.76 -13.28
N GLU A 708 14.79 21.84 -14.12
CA GLU A 708 15.40 22.16 -15.43
C GLU A 708 14.52 21.66 -16.58
N TRP A 709 13.91 22.59 -17.31
CA TRP A 709 13.12 22.28 -18.51
C TRP A 709 13.98 21.61 -19.58
N VAL A 710 13.40 20.65 -20.32
CA VAL A 710 14.09 19.99 -21.44
C VAL A 710 14.43 20.95 -22.58
N SER A 711 13.60 21.97 -22.81
CA SER A 711 13.86 23.04 -23.76
C SER A 711 12.98 24.26 -23.47
N PRO A 712 13.40 25.48 -23.88
CA PRO A 712 12.54 26.67 -23.82
C PRO A 712 11.25 26.52 -24.63
N ALA A 713 11.30 25.79 -25.75
CA ALA A 713 10.12 25.51 -26.58
C ALA A 713 9.10 24.64 -25.83
N LYS A 714 9.56 23.60 -25.10
CA LYS A 714 8.67 22.77 -24.28
C LYS A 714 8.07 23.57 -23.13
N GLN A 715 8.85 24.46 -22.51
CA GLN A 715 8.32 25.36 -21.48
C GLN A 715 7.21 26.26 -22.03
N ALA A 716 7.38 26.81 -23.24
CA ALA A 716 6.39 27.70 -23.87
C ALA A 716 5.12 26.96 -24.33
N SER A 717 5.24 25.69 -24.74
CA SER A 717 4.09 24.89 -25.20
C SER A 717 3.33 24.19 -24.07
N THR A 718 3.93 24.05 -22.89
CA THR A 718 3.28 23.36 -21.76
C THR A 718 2.15 24.22 -21.17
N PRO A 719 0.93 23.68 -20.98
CA PRO A 719 -0.17 24.42 -20.37
C PRO A 719 0.19 24.97 -18.99
N ASN A 720 -0.20 26.22 -18.71
CA ASN A 720 0.12 26.91 -17.46
C ASN A 720 -0.32 26.13 -16.20
N GLU A 721 -1.46 25.44 -16.26
CA GLU A 721 -1.96 24.64 -15.15
C GLU A 721 -1.05 23.43 -14.87
N LEU A 722 -0.61 22.74 -15.93
CA LEU A 722 0.35 21.64 -15.81
C LEU A 722 1.69 22.14 -15.30
N ALA A 723 2.23 23.22 -15.88
CA ALA A 723 3.50 23.81 -15.46
C ALA A 723 3.49 24.32 -14.01
N ARG A 724 2.31 24.67 -13.47
CA ARG A 724 2.13 25.08 -12.08
C ARG A 724 2.19 23.89 -11.12
N LEU A 725 1.65 22.73 -11.52
CA LEU A 725 1.40 21.60 -10.64
C LEU A 725 2.38 20.45 -10.80
N TRP A 726 3.03 20.31 -11.96
CA TRP A 726 3.72 19.08 -12.32
C TRP A 726 5.05 19.32 -13.04
N GLN A 727 6.03 18.47 -12.72
CA GLN A 727 7.18 18.18 -13.56
C GLN A 727 7.15 16.70 -13.94
N ILE A 728 7.47 16.39 -15.19
CA ILE A 728 7.43 15.01 -15.73
C ILE A 728 8.85 14.65 -16.12
N HIS A 729 9.37 13.59 -15.51
CA HIS A 729 10.77 13.18 -15.60
C HIS A 729 10.96 11.90 -16.40
N VAL A 730 10.02 10.97 -16.29
CA VAL A 730 9.94 9.74 -17.10
C VAL A 730 8.49 9.58 -17.53
N SER A 731 8.26 9.31 -18.81
CA SER A 731 6.93 9.10 -19.40
C SER A 731 7.06 8.18 -20.63
N PRO A 732 6.09 7.30 -20.90
CA PRO A 732 6.03 6.52 -22.13
C PRO A 732 5.63 7.36 -23.36
N ALA A 733 5.09 8.57 -23.16
CA ALA A 733 4.72 9.45 -24.27
C ALA A 733 5.99 9.92 -25.01
N ALA A 734 6.12 9.51 -26.28
CA ALA A 734 7.25 9.87 -27.13
C ALA A 734 7.13 11.33 -27.60
N SER A 735 8.26 12.04 -27.65
CA SER A 735 8.34 13.36 -28.28
C SER A 735 8.08 13.28 -29.78
N ALA A 736 7.30 14.21 -30.34
CA ALA A 736 7.04 14.32 -31.77
C ALA A 736 8.32 14.31 -32.66
N ASP A 737 9.47 14.70 -32.13
CA ASP A 737 10.76 14.66 -32.84
C ASP A 737 11.29 13.23 -33.08
N THR A 738 10.94 12.26 -32.23
CA THR A 738 11.46 10.88 -32.33
C THR A 738 10.76 10.06 -33.41
N GLN A 739 9.54 10.43 -33.81
CA GLN A 739 8.84 9.78 -34.93
C GLN A 739 9.35 10.22 -36.30
N LYS A 740 10.01 11.39 -36.41
CA LYS A 740 10.64 11.79 -37.68
C LYS A 740 11.90 10.99 -37.99
N GLU A 741 12.69 10.62 -36.96
CA GLU A 741 13.91 9.83 -37.17
C GLU A 741 13.63 8.35 -37.47
N SER A 742 12.57 7.75 -36.92
CA SER A 742 12.21 6.35 -37.23
C SER A 742 11.48 6.16 -38.56
N SER A 743 10.93 7.22 -39.15
CA SER A 743 10.31 7.18 -40.49
C SER A 743 11.30 7.36 -41.65
N ASN A 744 12.57 7.66 -41.34
CA ASN A 744 13.64 7.90 -42.32
C ASN A 744 14.81 6.89 -42.19
N GLY A 745 14.62 5.79 -41.45
CA GLY A 745 15.61 4.73 -41.22
C GLY A 745 15.33 3.47 -42.03
#